data_AF-A0A7Y3IVT7-F1
#
_entry.id   AF-A0A7Y3IVT7-F1
#
_cell.length_a   1.000
_cell.length_b   1.000
_cell.length_c   1.000
_cell.angle_alpha   90.00
_cell.angle_beta   90.00
_cell.angle_gamma   90.00
#
_symmetry.space_group_name_H-M   'P 1'
#
loop_
_entity.id
_entity.type
_entity.pdbx_description
1 polymer ?
#
loop_
_entity_poly.entity_id
_entity_poly.type
_entity_poly.pdbx_seq_one_letter_code
_entity_poly.pdbx_strand_id
1 'polypeptide(L)'
;MHDQDGSRRKKRFSRAWRTGGIVVAMLAGVYDVGLRYVLPWWMHREADSWNLSHPDWKLSLPSLRISPWRWSVHVQGMSLAQQHRPQLSIDELYLKLSPSSLWHRALIIQDISIEHPRIQVHVDEHGHLDLENLLPPPQPATTAKNAPGIGWLIRNLQVASLQVHIVDAQIQGGKPLDLKIPSWQVQDVGTWHAHTEIQLDMKGALGGAHAWRLRWWGSLNLAPLRSSGHIMLTQGNLAALGGALQQLWPVHIGQGTLEFSTNYAFDDRHGHRQWTLDHTRVQVQGLRVQRPGFNSPRLELATGDIQIPHIDGEQHQIEVQSVDLDRPELFMQRDVQGKVDFLTWIKELAPPHPSPKPSPWQVKAQHVKLRRGLLTLHAWEAGKERAFMLQDIQLDLDNLDTTGKVPWTLQAGMQGPLLGQVHVQGQVAAGRADVNWQIQRLHLSNADLWLPPVLNTKVHDGILTASGHVSLNPQHLESLSLSGQAAIEHLDMEIQRQRLQVAMLQLDPWSYQQGHVALQGLSVHALSMEQDGDMLSLGDAEVGAVHSPVQGTIWTLGRFSLHNLGWQASHVGPVTLQGHVKALGIQAVRMDMHHGRLGWQLGQLGGGQVDLLHGKHHNRLSWSQAVLDRGSWQTSNQKLDIAGIHARQWRWEGRHPWLDLHRLDGYELHVQLAKHRLRSGKIALQLGQLRLDQDRHGSLVPYQEIQYWLGKLPTTASTPHKTASVPWSIDVQGFHLGMDRLRYATSTTSVPWVATQLALDTGRLHNLNPLSVHMSGQWGQAQLAWNGTVWPQLKKARGQFKLRDIDLMPVQPWLRQYTYAVLDHGTISSQGYVAFGLKPLQVVLHGSLTTGDLLLEDDRNQQPLLSWKQINIPNLNVSYPGHGLSIPEVDVDHLYSKVTIESNGQLNWQQILRSRHQAAQPPSKHPLAVDVHRIVFDQAGVDFSDLSLHAPFHASIHHLNGEVGPLDMQNTSAWTQVMMQGLINRHGHVDVSGKVKPFAKTAAVDASLHFRDIEMPTLNPYAAQFAGYRIDQGMMDLELNYRLDHQHLIGSNRLRIDQLELGPKLPGEASIDLPLRLAVDVLRNSEGRIDLSVPVYGNLNDPNLDIRSVVVKALEGTLRHVLDSPLEFVAELWGEHSDTIKHVDFMAGSNLISDQEQAKLSALVHVLQQHVHLLLFIHAGFNSVLDAQVLNTGATASGSLPALSHDALRLLALHRAEAIKSQLMKAGIADHRIFIDEPQSVNAISGARIPTTLDIKLR
;
A
#
# COMPACT_ATOMS: atom_id res chain seq x y z
N MET A 1 -23.64 88.38 49.71
CA MET A 1 -22.56 87.39 49.55
C MET A 1 -23.07 86.24 48.69
N HIS A 2 -23.00 86.31 47.35
CA HIS A 2 -23.32 85.16 46.48
C HIS A 2 -22.77 85.40 45.05
N ASP A 3 -21.50 85.83 44.96
CA ASP A 3 -20.87 86.15 43.66
C ASP A 3 -19.38 85.75 43.61
N GLN A 4 -19.05 84.53 44.06
CA GLN A 4 -17.65 84.04 43.99
C GLN A 4 -17.45 82.60 43.52
N ASP A 5 -18.50 81.85 43.14
CA ASP A 5 -18.32 80.42 42.80
C ASP A 5 -18.28 80.11 41.28
N GLY A 6 -18.60 81.09 40.43
CA GLY A 6 -18.61 80.91 38.96
C GLY A 6 -17.24 80.95 38.29
N SER A 7 -16.24 81.64 38.86
CA SER A 7 -14.94 81.87 38.22
C SER A 7 -13.90 80.76 38.48
N ARG A 8 -14.09 79.93 39.52
CA ARG A 8 -13.20 78.81 39.86
C ARG A 8 -13.46 77.54 39.04
N ARG A 9 -14.69 77.32 38.55
CA ARG A 9 -15.03 76.17 37.67
C ARG A 9 -14.50 76.33 36.24
N LYS A 10 -14.54 77.53 35.65
CA LYS A 10 -13.98 77.78 34.30
C LYS A 10 -12.44 77.68 34.25
N LYS A 11 -11.72 78.04 35.32
CA LYS A 11 -10.25 77.90 35.41
C LYS A 11 -9.77 76.46 35.68
N ARG A 12 -10.58 75.60 36.32
CA ARG A 12 -10.28 74.16 36.46
C ARG A 12 -10.54 73.38 35.16
N PHE A 13 -11.57 73.75 34.40
CA PHE A 13 -11.87 73.12 33.11
C PHE A 13 -10.80 73.44 32.05
N SER A 14 -10.29 74.69 31.99
CA SER A 14 -9.22 75.03 31.03
C SER A 14 -7.85 74.44 31.40
N ARG A 15 -7.58 74.22 32.70
CA ARG A 15 -6.39 73.46 33.14
C ARG A 15 -6.50 71.99 32.79
N ALA A 16 -7.65 71.34 33.02
CA ALA A 16 -7.88 69.94 32.68
C ALA A 16 -7.75 69.66 31.17
N TRP A 17 -8.23 70.57 30.31
CA TRP A 17 -8.06 70.47 28.86
C TRP A 17 -6.62 70.78 28.40
N ARG A 18 -5.88 71.67 29.08
CA ARG A 18 -4.45 71.90 28.79
C ARG A 18 -3.57 70.73 29.25
N THR A 19 -3.81 70.16 30.43
CA THR A 19 -3.11 68.93 30.86
C THR A 19 -3.53 67.73 30.03
N GLY A 20 -4.81 67.61 29.65
CA GLY A 20 -5.28 66.58 28.72
C GLY A 20 -4.63 66.72 27.34
N GLY A 21 -4.53 67.94 26.80
CA GLY A 21 -3.84 68.22 25.54
C GLY A 21 -2.33 67.94 25.60
N ILE A 22 -1.66 68.22 26.71
CA ILE A 22 -0.23 67.90 26.90
C ILE A 22 -0.01 66.40 27.04
N VAL A 23 -0.89 65.68 27.77
CA VAL A 23 -0.81 64.21 27.88
C VAL A 23 -1.09 63.55 26.53
N VAL A 24 -2.08 64.02 25.77
CA VAL A 24 -2.33 63.53 24.41
C VAL A 24 -1.17 63.85 23.48
N ALA A 25 -0.54 65.04 23.58
CA ALA A 25 0.65 65.37 22.79
C ALA A 25 1.88 64.54 23.18
N MET A 26 2.08 64.24 24.47
CA MET A 26 3.13 63.32 24.94
C MET A 26 2.87 61.90 24.47
N LEU A 27 1.65 61.40 24.60
CA LEU A 27 1.28 60.06 24.12
C LEU A 27 1.41 59.96 22.59
N ALA A 28 1.01 61.00 21.86
CA ALA A 28 1.23 61.12 20.41
C ALA A 28 2.72 61.15 20.06
N GLY A 29 3.55 61.83 20.86
CA GLY A 29 5.00 61.86 20.71
C GLY A 29 5.66 60.50 20.99
N VAL A 30 5.27 59.82 22.08
CA VAL A 30 5.73 58.47 22.43
C VAL A 30 5.28 57.46 21.37
N TYR A 31 4.05 57.59 20.87
CA TYR A 31 3.52 56.80 19.77
C TYR A 31 4.32 57.01 18.47
N ASP A 32 4.60 58.26 18.09
CA ASP A 32 5.37 58.57 16.87
C ASP A 32 6.83 58.08 16.98
N VAL A 33 7.49 58.32 18.11
CA VAL A 33 8.87 57.88 18.34
C VAL A 33 8.96 56.35 18.44
N GLY A 34 8.04 55.72 19.16
CA GLY A 34 7.97 54.26 19.31
C GLY A 34 7.78 53.55 17.98
N LEU A 35 6.78 53.95 17.19
CA LEU A 35 6.49 53.29 15.91
C LEU A 35 7.48 53.63 14.80
N ARG A 36 8.10 54.83 14.82
CA ARG A 36 9.03 55.24 13.77
C ARG A 36 10.45 54.71 13.98
N TYR A 37 10.87 54.51 15.23
CA TYR A 37 12.25 54.10 15.55
C TYR A 37 12.35 52.76 16.28
N VAL A 38 11.49 52.50 17.27
CA VAL A 38 11.56 51.24 18.06
C VAL A 38 11.00 50.07 17.25
N LEU A 39 9.90 50.27 16.53
CA LEU A 39 9.26 49.19 15.77
C LEU A 39 10.15 48.67 14.61
N PRO A 40 10.81 49.51 13.78
CA PRO A 40 11.74 49.01 12.78
C PRO A 40 12.93 48.26 13.40
N TRP A 41 13.48 48.76 14.50
CA TRP A 41 14.54 48.07 15.24
C TRP A 41 14.09 46.69 15.74
N TRP A 42 12.88 46.60 16.29
CA TRP A 42 12.30 45.33 16.74
C TRP A 42 12.08 44.36 15.57
N MET A 43 11.58 44.84 14.42
CA MET A 43 11.40 44.02 13.22
C MET A 43 12.72 43.51 12.65
N HIS A 44 13.79 44.32 12.66
CA HIS A 44 15.13 43.84 12.30
C HIS A 44 15.62 42.76 13.25
N ARG A 45 15.44 42.96 14.56
CA ARG A 45 15.81 41.96 15.57
C ARG A 45 15.02 40.65 15.42
N GLU A 46 13.75 40.73 15.03
CA GLU A 46 12.93 39.55 14.79
C GLU A 46 13.29 38.84 13.47
N ALA A 47 13.69 39.59 12.45
CA ALA A 47 14.29 38.98 11.26
C ALA A 47 15.60 38.26 11.60
N ASP A 48 16.42 38.83 12.50
CA ASP A 48 17.64 38.19 12.99
C ASP A 48 17.34 36.95 13.85
N SER A 49 16.32 36.96 14.71
CA SER A 49 15.88 35.77 15.48
C SER A 49 15.31 34.68 14.57
N TRP A 50 14.57 35.06 13.53
CA TRP A 50 14.07 34.13 12.51
C TRP A 50 15.22 33.48 11.75
N ASN A 51 16.23 34.26 11.35
CA ASN A 51 17.46 33.77 10.72
C ASN A 51 18.24 32.81 11.63
N LEU A 52 18.26 33.08 12.95
CA LEU A 52 18.90 32.21 13.94
C LEU A 52 18.17 30.87 14.11
N SER A 53 16.84 30.86 13.96
CA SER A 53 16.02 29.65 14.09
C SER A 53 15.92 28.84 12.80
N HIS A 54 16.25 29.42 11.64
CA HIS A 54 16.23 28.77 10.33
C HIS A 54 17.61 28.90 9.66
N PRO A 55 18.63 28.15 10.10
CA PRO A 55 20.03 28.37 9.71
C PRO A 55 20.30 28.25 8.20
N ASP A 56 19.45 27.53 7.46
CA ASP A 56 19.55 27.40 6.01
C ASP A 56 19.04 28.62 5.25
N TRP A 57 18.26 29.48 5.92
CA TRP A 57 17.56 30.62 5.34
C TRP A 57 18.03 31.95 5.92
N LYS A 58 18.08 32.96 5.06
CA LYS A 58 18.43 34.33 5.43
C LYS A 58 17.41 35.31 4.89
N LEU A 59 16.54 35.79 5.77
CA LEU A 59 15.66 36.91 5.58
C LEU A 59 16.45 38.22 5.74
N SER A 60 16.47 39.03 4.69
CA SER A 60 17.09 40.35 4.66
C SER A 60 16.03 41.42 4.42
N LEU A 61 15.98 42.43 5.29
CA LEU A 61 15.09 43.58 5.22
C LEU A 61 15.92 44.88 5.16
N PRO A 62 16.49 45.29 4.01
CA PRO A 62 17.51 46.34 3.95
C PRO A 62 17.03 47.73 4.35
N SER A 63 15.82 48.09 3.93
CA SER A 63 15.22 49.40 4.18
C SER A 63 13.78 49.22 4.62
N LEU A 64 13.50 49.55 5.87
CA LEU A 64 12.17 49.47 6.50
C LEU A 64 11.78 50.86 7.01
N ARG A 65 10.70 51.43 6.46
CA ARG A 65 10.15 52.72 6.89
C ARG A 65 8.71 52.53 7.35
N ILE A 66 8.42 53.01 8.55
CA ILE A 66 7.08 52.98 9.12
C ILE A 66 6.59 54.42 9.26
N SER A 67 5.38 54.70 8.77
CA SER A 67 4.71 56.00 8.90
C SER A 67 3.56 55.87 9.92
N PRO A 68 3.78 56.21 11.20
CA PRO A 68 2.83 55.91 12.29
C PRO A 68 1.44 56.51 12.04
N TRP A 69 1.38 57.77 11.61
CA TRP A 69 0.13 58.49 11.38
C TRP A 69 -0.63 58.04 10.12
N ARG A 70 0.08 57.44 9.15
CA ARG A 70 -0.52 56.87 7.94
C ARG A 70 -0.84 55.39 8.08
N TRP A 71 -0.40 54.77 9.18
CA TRP A 71 -0.50 53.33 9.42
C TRP A 71 0.07 52.51 8.28
N SER A 72 1.14 53.02 7.64
CA SER A 72 1.75 52.37 6.47
C SER A 72 3.18 51.92 6.77
N VAL A 73 3.52 50.74 6.27
CA VAL A 73 4.86 50.15 6.30
C VAL A 73 5.36 50.05 4.87
N HIS A 74 6.61 50.44 4.66
CA HIS A 74 7.27 50.43 3.37
C HIS A 74 8.60 49.71 3.50
N VAL A 75 8.77 48.63 2.74
CA VAL A 75 9.97 47.80 2.74
C VAL A 75 10.56 47.83 1.34
N GLN A 76 11.86 48.12 1.22
CA GLN A 76 12.57 48.11 -0.06
C GLN A 76 13.69 47.08 -0.03
N GLY A 77 13.76 46.26 -1.10
CA GLY A 77 14.78 45.24 -1.30
C GLY A 77 14.67 44.02 -0.38
N MET A 78 13.45 43.64 0.02
CA MET A 78 13.25 42.44 0.84
C MET A 78 13.72 41.21 0.07
N SER A 79 14.52 40.36 0.70
CA SER A 79 14.93 39.09 0.12
C SER A 79 14.98 37.98 1.14
N LEU A 80 14.60 36.79 0.73
CA LEU A 80 14.72 35.54 1.46
C LEU A 80 15.61 34.62 0.65
N ALA A 81 16.77 34.29 1.19
CA ALA A 81 17.79 33.52 0.50
C ALA A 81 18.09 32.21 1.22
N GLN A 82 18.22 31.11 0.47
CA GLN A 82 18.72 29.84 0.99
C GLN A 82 20.15 29.66 0.52
N GLN A 83 21.10 29.43 1.43
CA GLN A 83 22.53 29.27 1.09
C GLN A 83 23.08 30.34 0.12
N HIS A 84 22.73 31.62 0.33
CA HIS A 84 23.11 32.78 -0.50
C HIS A 84 22.46 32.88 -1.89
N ARG A 85 21.51 32.00 -2.23
CA ARG A 85 20.68 32.15 -3.44
C ARG A 85 19.34 32.80 -3.07
N PRO A 86 18.90 33.88 -3.75
CA PRO A 86 17.65 34.56 -3.43
C PRO A 86 16.45 33.79 -4.00
N GLN A 87 15.67 33.17 -3.11
CA GLN A 87 14.53 32.32 -3.45
C GLN A 87 13.25 33.13 -3.55
N LEU A 88 13.16 34.19 -2.75
CA LEU A 88 12.15 35.24 -2.90
C LEU A 88 12.85 36.59 -2.83
N SER A 89 12.65 37.45 -3.81
CA SER A 89 13.09 38.85 -3.77
C SER A 89 11.95 39.78 -4.15
N ILE A 90 11.72 40.82 -3.37
CA ILE A 90 10.69 41.84 -3.60
C ILE A 90 11.40 43.19 -3.64
N ASP A 91 11.25 43.92 -4.75
CA ASP A 91 11.90 45.21 -4.93
C ASP A 91 11.27 46.25 -3.98
N GLU A 92 9.93 46.29 -3.90
CA GLU A 92 9.20 47.19 -3.01
C GLU A 92 7.92 46.52 -2.47
N LEU A 93 7.73 46.56 -1.15
CA LEU A 93 6.54 46.10 -0.45
C LEU A 93 5.93 47.29 0.32
N TYR A 94 4.73 47.68 -0.07
CA TYR A 94 3.95 48.69 0.63
C TYR A 94 2.75 48.04 1.31
N LEU A 95 2.55 48.31 2.60
CA LEU A 95 1.45 47.81 3.41
C LEU A 95 0.75 49.01 4.08
N LYS A 96 -0.57 49.06 4.05
CA LYS A 96 -1.37 50.07 4.76
C LYS A 96 -2.37 49.39 5.67
N LEU A 97 -2.20 49.53 6.97
CA LEU A 97 -3.05 48.95 8.00
C LEU A 97 -4.30 49.81 8.23
N SER A 98 -5.45 49.17 8.46
CA SER A 98 -6.67 49.86 8.84
C SER A 98 -6.72 50.11 10.35
N PRO A 99 -7.02 51.33 10.82
CA PRO A 99 -7.31 51.58 12.24
C PRO A 99 -8.51 50.76 12.76
N SER A 100 -9.38 50.30 11.87
CA SER A 100 -10.52 49.42 12.21
C SER A 100 -10.08 48.07 12.76
N SER A 101 -8.83 47.64 12.54
CA SER A 101 -8.28 46.36 13.01
C SER A 101 -8.40 46.18 14.53
N LEU A 102 -8.20 47.27 15.28
CA LEU A 102 -8.28 47.27 16.75
C LEU A 102 -9.71 47.02 17.27
N TRP A 103 -10.72 47.49 16.54
CA TRP A 103 -12.13 47.35 16.92
C TRP A 103 -12.71 45.99 16.57
N HIS A 104 -12.23 45.37 15.48
CA HIS A 104 -12.73 44.09 15.00
C HIS A 104 -11.98 42.88 15.56
N ARG A 105 -10.91 43.11 16.36
CA ARG A 105 -9.99 42.05 16.83
C ARG A 105 -9.50 41.16 15.66
N ALA A 106 -9.25 41.80 14.52
CA ALA A 106 -8.81 41.18 13.28
C ALA A 106 -7.76 42.07 12.61
N LEU A 107 -6.72 41.48 12.00
CA LEU A 107 -5.71 42.23 11.26
C LEU A 107 -6.28 42.65 9.90
N ILE A 108 -6.72 43.90 9.76
CA ILE A 108 -7.30 44.43 8.51
C ILE A 108 -6.24 45.30 7.81
N ILE A 109 -5.74 44.83 6.68
CA ILE A 109 -4.82 45.54 5.80
C ILE A 109 -5.64 46.16 4.67
N GLN A 110 -5.64 47.49 4.54
CA GLN A 110 -6.36 48.19 3.48
C GLN A 110 -5.73 47.92 2.13
N ASP A 111 -4.42 48.19 2.01
CA ASP A 111 -3.70 48.12 0.75
C ASP A 111 -2.38 47.38 0.95
N ILE A 112 -2.09 46.41 0.10
CA ILE A 112 -0.79 45.79 -0.08
C ILE A 112 -0.39 46.00 -1.54
N SER A 113 0.79 46.57 -1.78
CA SER A 113 1.41 46.58 -3.11
C SER A 113 2.75 45.86 -3.07
N ILE A 114 2.95 44.93 -3.99
CA ILE A 114 4.20 44.17 -4.16
C ILE A 114 4.74 44.46 -5.56
N GLU A 115 5.86 45.17 -5.64
CA GLU A 115 6.50 45.52 -6.91
C GLU A 115 7.59 44.51 -7.27
N HIS A 116 7.51 43.97 -8.50
CA HIS A 116 8.47 43.05 -9.11
C HIS A 116 8.91 41.88 -8.20
N PRO A 117 7.99 41.11 -7.59
CA PRO A 117 8.39 39.93 -6.86
C PRO A 117 9.03 38.92 -7.82
N ARG A 118 10.17 38.35 -7.40
CA ARG A 118 10.84 37.26 -8.09
C ARG A 118 10.91 36.06 -7.17
N ILE A 119 10.41 34.92 -7.64
CA ILE A 119 10.41 33.64 -6.94
C ILE A 119 11.33 32.70 -7.72
N GLN A 120 12.29 32.09 -7.05
CA GLN A 120 13.08 30.99 -7.60
C GLN A 120 12.68 29.70 -6.88
N VAL A 121 12.37 28.67 -7.66
CA VAL A 121 12.00 27.35 -7.16
C VAL A 121 13.04 26.36 -7.67
N HIS A 122 13.65 25.60 -6.77
CA HIS A 122 14.56 24.51 -7.12
C HIS A 122 13.90 23.19 -6.76
N VAL A 123 13.78 22.29 -7.74
CA VAL A 123 13.43 20.89 -7.51
C VAL A 123 14.74 20.10 -7.44
N ASP A 124 14.96 19.37 -6.36
CA ASP A 124 16.17 18.57 -6.18
C ASP A 124 16.15 17.23 -6.95
N GLU A 125 17.23 16.45 -6.87
CA GLU A 125 17.34 15.14 -7.56
C GLU A 125 16.27 14.12 -7.12
N HIS A 126 15.61 14.33 -5.98
CA HIS A 126 14.59 13.46 -5.41
C HIS A 126 13.16 13.98 -5.67
N GLY A 127 13.01 15.13 -6.33
CA GLY A 127 11.71 15.73 -6.66
C GLY A 127 11.15 16.63 -5.56
N HIS A 128 11.92 16.95 -4.51
CA HIS A 128 11.50 17.84 -3.44
C HIS A 128 11.69 19.30 -3.83
N LEU A 129 10.73 20.14 -3.41
CA LEU A 129 10.80 21.59 -3.59
C LEU A 129 11.64 22.19 -2.46
N ASP A 130 12.62 23.02 -2.81
CA ASP A 130 13.41 23.77 -1.83
C ASP A 130 12.54 24.64 -0.88
N LEU A 131 11.40 25.13 -1.38
CA LEU A 131 10.40 25.88 -0.63
C LEU A 131 9.52 25.05 0.32
N GLU A 132 9.53 23.71 0.24
CA GLU A 132 8.68 22.83 1.06
C GLU A 132 9.03 22.94 2.56
N ASN A 133 10.30 23.15 2.87
CA ASN A 133 10.83 23.30 4.23
C ASN A 133 10.40 24.60 4.94
N LEU A 134 9.78 25.55 4.23
CA LEU A 134 9.23 26.78 4.81
C LEU A 134 7.78 26.64 5.29
N LEU A 135 7.08 25.57 4.89
CA LEU A 135 5.71 25.32 5.30
C LEU A 135 5.68 24.43 6.54
N PRO A 136 4.96 24.80 7.61
CA PRO A 136 4.79 23.90 8.74
C PRO A 136 4.07 22.62 8.28
N PRO A 137 4.47 21.42 8.75
CA PRO A 137 3.85 20.17 8.35
C PRO A 137 2.34 20.22 8.68
N PRO A 138 1.46 19.72 7.79
CA PRO A 138 0.02 19.74 8.02
C PRO A 138 -0.32 18.99 9.31
N GLN A 139 -0.78 19.72 10.33
CA GLN A 139 -1.24 19.13 11.58
C GLN A 139 -2.57 18.40 11.34
N PRO A 140 -2.74 17.16 11.83
CA PRO A 140 -4.02 16.47 11.75
C PRO A 140 -5.10 17.28 12.51
N ALA A 141 -6.29 17.36 11.92
CA ALA A 141 -7.42 18.10 12.48
C ALA A 141 -7.98 17.43 13.75
N THR A 142 -7.27 17.54 14.88
CA THR A 142 -7.77 17.16 16.20
C THR A 142 -8.24 18.41 16.94
N THR A 143 -9.55 18.48 17.18
CA THR A 143 -10.18 19.20 18.31
C THR A 143 -9.66 20.62 18.62
N ALA A 144 -9.70 21.53 17.65
CA ALA A 144 -9.66 22.96 17.95
C ALA A 144 -10.98 23.38 18.62
N LYS A 145 -11.05 23.23 19.95
CA LYS A 145 -12.03 23.91 20.79
C LYS A 145 -11.78 25.41 20.64
N ASN A 146 -12.68 26.11 19.96
CA ASN A 146 -12.87 27.57 19.88
C ASN A 146 -11.89 28.42 20.73
N ALA A 147 -10.64 28.55 20.29
CA ALA A 147 -9.85 29.74 20.58
C ALA A 147 -10.24 30.76 19.50
N PRO A 148 -10.69 31.98 19.84
CA PRO A 148 -10.94 33.00 18.84
C PRO A 148 -9.59 33.42 18.24
N GLY A 149 -9.19 32.76 17.15
CA GLY A 149 -8.08 33.22 16.34
C GLY A 149 -8.36 34.62 15.83
N ILE A 150 -7.36 35.50 15.90
CA ILE A 150 -7.44 36.83 15.28
C ILE A 150 -7.50 36.60 13.77
N GLY A 151 -8.68 36.74 13.17
CA GLY A 151 -8.83 36.66 11.72
C GLY A 151 -8.06 37.80 11.04
N TRP A 152 -7.70 37.63 9.78
CA TRP A 152 -7.05 38.68 8.99
C TRP A 152 -7.79 38.91 7.67
N LEU A 153 -7.70 40.13 7.13
CA LEU A 153 -8.33 40.55 5.88
C LEU A 153 -7.46 41.59 5.18
N ILE A 154 -7.14 41.34 3.91
CA ILE A 154 -6.47 42.25 2.99
C ILE A 154 -7.51 42.75 2.00
N ARG A 155 -7.89 44.02 2.08
CA ARG A 155 -8.94 44.58 1.21
C ARG A 155 -8.47 44.74 -0.24
N ASN A 156 -7.25 45.21 -0.45
CA ASN A 156 -6.65 45.36 -1.77
C ASN A 156 -5.23 44.78 -1.74
N LEU A 157 -4.97 43.76 -2.55
CA LEU A 157 -3.65 43.23 -2.83
C LEU A 157 -3.33 43.50 -4.29
N GLN A 158 -2.30 44.30 -4.55
CA GLN A 158 -1.77 44.56 -5.88
C GLN A 158 -0.38 43.93 -5.97
N VAL A 159 -0.14 43.21 -7.06
CA VAL A 159 1.18 42.65 -7.37
C VAL A 159 1.56 43.10 -8.77
N ALA A 160 2.64 43.87 -8.90
CA ALA A 160 3.14 44.35 -10.17
C ALA A 160 4.22 43.42 -10.71
N SER A 161 3.88 42.66 -11.75
CA SER A 161 4.83 41.87 -12.56
C SER A 161 5.64 40.82 -11.75
N LEU A 162 5.01 39.69 -11.44
CA LEU A 162 5.63 38.56 -10.75
C LEU A 162 6.48 37.73 -11.73
N GLN A 163 7.72 37.44 -11.36
CA GLN A 163 8.62 36.54 -12.08
C GLN A 163 8.80 35.25 -11.28
N VAL A 164 8.58 34.10 -11.89
CA VAL A 164 8.84 32.79 -11.27
C VAL A 164 9.83 32.05 -12.15
N HIS A 165 10.96 31.66 -11.57
CA HIS A 165 12.04 30.92 -12.22
C HIS A 165 12.10 29.53 -11.59
N ILE A 166 11.78 28.49 -12.36
CA ILE A 166 11.77 27.11 -11.86
C ILE A 166 12.93 26.36 -12.51
N VAL A 167 13.78 25.77 -11.67
CA VAL A 167 14.89 24.91 -12.08
C VAL A 167 14.64 23.52 -11.52
N ASP A 168 14.64 22.51 -12.38
CA ASP A 168 14.42 21.13 -11.98
C ASP A 168 15.68 20.30 -12.24
N ALA A 169 16.33 19.87 -11.17
CA ALA A 169 17.58 19.10 -11.22
C ALA A 169 17.37 17.64 -11.67
N GLN A 170 16.13 17.13 -11.68
CA GLN A 170 15.82 15.82 -12.24
C GLN A 170 15.86 15.81 -13.78
N ILE A 171 15.79 16.99 -14.41
CA ILE A 171 15.83 17.12 -15.87
C ILE A 171 17.29 17.31 -16.33
N GLN A 172 18.00 16.22 -16.63
CA GLN A 172 19.34 16.33 -17.25
C GLN A 172 19.26 17.09 -18.59
N GLY A 173 19.83 18.31 -18.61
CA GLY A 173 19.80 19.20 -19.78
C GLY A 173 18.51 20.04 -19.93
N GLY A 174 17.63 20.04 -18.92
CA GLY A 174 16.41 20.85 -18.90
C GLY A 174 16.71 22.35 -18.89
N LYS A 175 16.03 23.12 -19.76
CA LYS A 175 16.04 24.58 -19.67
C LYS A 175 15.13 25.01 -18.52
N PRO A 176 15.54 25.99 -17.69
CA PRO A 176 14.69 26.49 -16.62
C PRO A 176 13.38 27.08 -17.17
N LEU A 177 12.30 26.92 -16.41
CA LEU A 177 10.98 27.43 -16.75
C LEU A 177 10.81 28.84 -16.18
N ASP A 178 10.84 29.83 -17.06
CA ASP A 178 10.60 31.24 -16.72
C ASP A 178 9.14 31.63 -16.96
N LEU A 179 8.44 31.99 -15.89
CA LEU A 179 7.08 32.51 -15.93
C LEU A 179 7.08 34.00 -15.58
N LYS A 180 6.46 34.81 -16.45
CA LYS A 180 6.21 36.24 -16.20
C LYS A 180 4.72 36.47 -16.07
N ILE A 181 4.28 36.72 -14.87
CA ILE A 181 2.89 36.99 -14.52
C ILE A 181 2.72 38.52 -14.50
N PRO A 182 1.87 39.13 -15.34
CA PRO A 182 1.70 40.57 -15.39
C PRO A 182 1.06 41.10 -14.10
N SER A 183 0.91 42.42 -13.99
CA SER A 183 0.29 43.02 -12.81
C SER A 183 -1.13 42.51 -12.59
N TRP A 184 -1.42 42.03 -11.38
CA TRP A 184 -2.74 41.56 -10.98
C TRP A 184 -3.16 42.23 -9.67
N GLN A 185 -4.47 42.27 -9.44
CA GLN A 185 -5.06 42.81 -8.23
C GLN A 185 -6.13 41.87 -7.70
N VAL A 186 -6.23 41.79 -6.39
CA VAL A 186 -7.21 40.97 -5.68
C VAL A 186 -7.83 41.79 -4.57
N GLN A 187 -9.13 41.61 -4.37
CA GLN A 187 -9.86 42.26 -3.30
C GLN A 187 -10.32 41.25 -2.24
N ASP A 188 -10.33 41.70 -0.99
CA ASP A 188 -10.84 40.96 0.17
C ASP A 188 -10.23 39.54 0.32
N VAL A 189 -8.90 39.44 0.45
CA VAL A 189 -8.18 38.19 0.79
C VAL A 189 -8.13 38.01 2.30
N GLY A 190 -8.68 36.94 2.86
CA GLY A 190 -8.60 36.77 4.31
C GLY A 190 -9.22 35.52 4.90
N THR A 191 -9.04 35.37 6.20
CA THR A 191 -9.71 34.36 7.05
C THR A 191 -10.92 34.94 7.78
N TRP A 192 -11.10 36.27 7.74
CA TRP A 192 -12.23 36.98 8.34
C TRP A 192 -13.34 37.28 7.31
N HIS A 193 -14.39 36.45 7.29
CA HIS A 193 -15.58 36.60 6.42
C HIS A 193 -15.29 36.81 4.91
N ALA A 194 -14.11 36.44 4.43
CA ALA A 194 -13.63 36.84 3.11
C ALA A 194 -14.09 35.86 2.02
N HIS A 195 -14.67 36.41 0.95
CA HIS A 195 -14.85 35.72 -0.33
C HIS A 195 -13.99 36.45 -1.34
N THR A 196 -12.87 35.84 -1.73
CA THR A 196 -11.87 36.50 -2.56
C THR A 196 -12.12 36.16 -4.01
N GLU A 197 -12.59 37.11 -4.80
CA GLU A 197 -12.59 36.98 -6.26
C GLU A 197 -11.22 37.41 -6.82
N ILE A 198 -10.63 36.54 -7.63
CA ILE A 198 -9.32 36.75 -8.22
C ILE A 198 -9.50 36.58 -9.74
N GLN A 199 -8.92 37.50 -10.52
CA GLN A 199 -8.79 37.37 -11.97
C GLN A 199 -7.30 37.45 -12.34
N LEU A 200 -6.80 36.41 -12.99
CA LEU A 200 -5.40 36.29 -13.42
C LEU A 200 -5.37 36.09 -14.94
N ASP A 201 -4.70 37.00 -15.66
CA ASP A 201 -4.44 36.84 -17.10
C ASP A 201 -2.93 36.73 -17.30
N MET A 202 -2.44 35.51 -17.41
CA MET A 202 -1.02 35.21 -17.56
C MET A 202 -0.67 35.07 -19.04
N LYS A 203 0.45 35.68 -19.46
CA LYS A 203 0.99 35.57 -20.81
C LYS A 203 2.45 35.21 -20.71
N GLY A 204 2.88 34.16 -21.40
CA GLY A 204 4.28 33.75 -21.40
C GLY A 204 4.74 33.29 -22.77
N ALA A 205 6.04 33.38 -23.01
CA ALA A 205 6.67 32.87 -24.22
C ALA A 205 7.58 31.70 -23.83
N LEU A 206 7.23 30.49 -24.26
CA LEU A 206 8.08 29.30 -24.12
C LEU A 206 8.57 28.89 -25.50
N GLY A 207 9.74 29.42 -25.88
CA GLY A 207 10.54 28.91 -27.00
C GLY A 207 9.86 28.88 -28.37
N GLY A 208 9.11 29.91 -28.76
CA GLY A 208 8.46 30.01 -30.08
C GLY A 208 7.89 31.40 -30.40
N ALA A 209 7.34 31.57 -31.61
CA ALA A 209 6.84 32.86 -32.13
C ALA A 209 5.49 33.32 -31.53
N HIS A 210 4.77 32.45 -30.82
CA HIS A 210 3.47 32.74 -30.21
C HIS A 210 3.53 32.56 -28.70
N ALA A 211 3.07 33.57 -27.96
CA ALA A 211 2.98 33.52 -26.51
C ALA A 211 1.73 32.73 -26.10
N TRP A 212 1.88 31.74 -25.24
CA TRP A 212 0.74 31.11 -24.59
C TRP A 212 0.06 32.13 -23.69
N ARG A 213 -1.27 32.03 -23.58
CA ARG A 213 -2.06 32.87 -22.67
C ARG A 213 -2.94 31.98 -21.83
N LEU A 214 -2.74 32.04 -20.51
CA LEU A 214 -3.51 31.32 -19.51
C LEU A 214 -4.33 32.35 -18.72
N ARG A 215 -5.63 32.36 -18.95
CA ARG A 215 -6.58 33.13 -18.16
C ARG A 215 -7.18 32.23 -17.09
N TRP A 216 -7.26 32.74 -15.89
CA TRP A 216 -7.92 32.11 -14.77
C TRP A 216 -8.79 33.17 -14.08
N TRP A 217 -10.03 32.85 -13.78
CA TRP A 217 -10.89 33.74 -12.98
C TRP A 217 -11.78 32.91 -12.07
N GLY A 218 -11.89 33.31 -10.81
CA GLY A 218 -12.62 32.52 -9.84
C GLY A 218 -12.65 33.10 -8.45
N SER A 219 -13.19 32.31 -7.53
CA SER A 219 -13.16 32.59 -6.10
C SER A 219 -12.19 31.66 -5.38
N LEU A 220 -11.48 32.20 -4.39
CA LEU A 220 -10.61 31.46 -3.49
C LEU A 220 -11.02 31.79 -2.06
N ASN A 221 -11.18 30.77 -1.23
CA ASN A 221 -11.33 30.89 0.21
C ASN A 221 -10.22 30.05 0.86
N LEU A 222 -9.54 30.60 1.86
CA LEU A 222 -8.38 29.98 2.49
C LEU A 222 -8.73 29.24 3.78
N ALA A 223 -9.93 29.44 4.34
CA ALA A 223 -10.36 28.79 5.57
C ALA A 223 -11.90 28.56 5.61
N PRO A 224 -12.42 27.40 5.17
CA PRO A 224 -11.69 26.24 4.62
C PRO A 224 -11.15 26.51 3.20
N LEU A 225 -10.13 25.75 2.79
CA LEU A 225 -9.54 25.85 1.45
C LEU A 225 -10.57 25.44 0.40
N ARG A 226 -11.18 26.42 -0.26
CA ARG A 226 -12.10 26.24 -1.38
C ARG A 226 -11.64 27.08 -2.54
N SER A 227 -11.64 26.51 -3.73
CA SER A 227 -11.29 27.24 -4.94
C SER A 227 -12.24 26.84 -6.04
N SER A 228 -12.88 27.80 -6.67
CA SER A 228 -13.73 27.54 -7.83
C SER A 228 -13.50 28.61 -8.88
N GLY A 229 -13.35 28.23 -10.13
CA GLY A 229 -13.08 29.20 -11.18
C GLY A 229 -13.11 28.58 -12.56
N HIS A 230 -12.78 29.39 -13.54
CA HIS A 230 -12.60 28.97 -14.92
C HIS A 230 -11.14 29.14 -15.30
N ILE A 231 -10.58 28.11 -15.92
CA ILE A 231 -9.25 28.11 -16.52
C ILE A 231 -9.44 28.12 -18.03
N MET A 232 -8.70 28.98 -18.73
CA MET A 232 -8.64 29.01 -20.18
C MET A 232 -7.20 29.22 -20.66
N LEU A 233 -6.62 28.20 -21.27
CA LEU A 233 -5.34 28.24 -21.97
C LEU A 233 -5.58 28.35 -23.48
N THR A 234 -4.97 29.35 -24.11
CA THR A 234 -4.95 29.55 -25.56
C THR A 234 -3.53 29.51 -26.09
N GLN A 235 -3.33 28.86 -27.25
CA GLN A 235 -2.03 28.74 -27.92
C GLN A 235 -0.93 28.09 -27.05
N GLY A 236 -1.28 27.11 -26.21
CA GLY A 236 -0.31 26.38 -25.40
C GLY A 236 0.64 25.56 -26.27
N ASN A 237 1.95 25.76 -26.16
CA ASN A 237 2.94 24.98 -26.92
C ASN A 237 3.19 23.64 -26.25
N LEU A 238 2.68 22.54 -26.81
CA LEU A 238 2.84 21.19 -26.24
C LEU A 238 4.30 20.71 -26.27
N ALA A 239 5.11 21.17 -27.22
CA ALA A 239 6.53 20.82 -27.26
C ALA A 239 7.31 21.43 -26.08
N ALA A 240 6.90 22.61 -25.61
CA ALA A 240 7.48 23.23 -24.42
C ALA A 240 7.12 22.49 -23.12
N LEU A 241 5.96 21.84 -23.08
CA LEU A 241 5.53 20.99 -21.95
C LEU A 241 6.14 19.58 -22.02
N GLY A 242 6.74 19.19 -23.15
CA GLY A 242 7.28 17.87 -23.40
C GLY A 242 8.33 17.44 -22.38
N GLY A 243 9.19 18.34 -21.90
CA GLY A 243 10.21 18.04 -20.90
C GLY A 243 9.62 17.57 -19.56
N ALA A 244 8.56 18.23 -19.09
CA ALA A 244 7.87 17.84 -17.86
C ALA A 244 7.06 16.54 -18.03
N LEU A 245 6.44 16.36 -19.21
CA LEU A 245 5.66 15.15 -19.51
C LEU A 245 6.52 13.89 -19.72
N GLN A 246 7.78 14.05 -20.14
CA GLN A 246 8.71 12.95 -20.43
C GLN A 246 9.10 12.15 -19.16
N GLN A 247 9.03 12.77 -17.97
CA GLN A 247 9.28 12.10 -16.69
C GLN A 247 8.09 11.22 -16.25
N LEU A 248 6.87 11.63 -16.55
CA LEU A 248 5.65 10.88 -16.21
C LEU A 248 5.35 9.77 -17.23
N TRP A 249 5.63 10.04 -18.51
CA TRP A 249 5.46 9.11 -19.61
C TRP A 249 6.68 9.14 -20.53
N PRO A 250 7.23 7.98 -20.96
CA PRO A 250 8.36 7.91 -21.89
C PRO A 250 7.96 8.32 -23.33
N VAL A 251 7.61 9.59 -23.51
CA VAL A 251 7.17 10.22 -24.76
C VAL A 251 7.91 11.52 -24.99
N HIS A 252 8.22 11.82 -26.25
CA HIS A 252 8.77 13.10 -26.67
C HIS A 252 7.77 13.80 -27.59
N ILE A 253 7.30 14.99 -27.22
CA ILE A 253 6.37 15.77 -28.03
C ILE A 253 7.16 16.78 -28.85
N GLY A 254 7.28 16.53 -30.16
CA GLY A 254 8.08 17.38 -31.05
C GLY A 254 7.36 18.64 -31.51
N GLN A 255 6.03 18.62 -31.56
CA GLN A 255 5.19 19.72 -32.01
C GLN A 255 3.75 19.57 -31.50
N GLY A 256 3.04 20.69 -31.34
CA GLY A 256 1.59 20.74 -31.15
C GLY A 256 1.14 22.01 -30.43
N THR A 257 -0.06 22.48 -30.73
CA THR A 257 -0.74 23.54 -29.97
C THR A 257 -1.93 22.97 -29.20
N LEU A 258 -2.10 23.43 -27.96
CA LEU A 258 -3.16 23.06 -27.04
C LEU A 258 -4.02 24.29 -26.72
N GLU A 259 -5.33 24.15 -26.89
CA GLU A 259 -6.32 25.00 -26.24
C GLU A 259 -7.06 24.17 -25.20
N PHE A 260 -7.22 24.73 -24.00
CA PHE A 260 -7.84 24.04 -22.89
C PHE A 260 -8.75 25.03 -22.15
N SER A 261 -10.00 24.65 -21.89
CA SER A 261 -10.90 25.44 -21.06
C SER A 261 -11.66 24.54 -20.10
N THR A 262 -11.82 24.92 -18.84
CA THR A 262 -12.61 24.15 -17.86
C THR A 262 -13.12 25.06 -16.75
N ASN A 263 -14.29 24.75 -16.20
CA ASN A 263 -14.71 25.22 -14.88
C ASN A 263 -14.24 24.19 -13.86
N TYR A 264 -13.52 24.60 -12.83
CA TYR A 264 -13.14 23.71 -11.74
C TYR A 264 -13.79 24.15 -10.43
N ALA A 265 -14.07 23.17 -9.58
CA ALA A 265 -14.40 23.38 -8.18
C ALA A 265 -13.55 22.44 -7.33
N PHE A 266 -12.96 22.99 -6.27
CA PHE A 266 -12.12 22.30 -5.31
C PHE A 266 -12.58 22.68 -3.90
N ASP A 267 -12.80 21.69 -3.04
CA ASP A 267 -13.18 21.87 -1.64
C ASP A 267 -12.37 20.89 -0.79
N ASP A 268 -11.60 21.42 0.18
CA ASP A 268 -10.90 20.63 1.18
C ASP A 268 -11.51 20.91 2.56
N ARG A 269 -12.42 20.03 2.98
CA ARG A 269 -13.02 20.06 4.33
C ARG A 269 -12.45 18.91 5.13
N HIS A 270 -11.74 19.25 6.21
CA HIS A 270 -11.25 18.28 7.19
C HIS A 270 -10.40 17.15 6.57
N GLY A 271 -9.63 17.43 5.50
CA GLY A 271 -8.77 16.45 4.83
C GLY A 271 -9.47 15.58 3.78
N HIS A 272 -10.77 15.79 3.54
CA HIS A 272 -11.50 15.21 2.41
C HIS A 272 -11.43 16.17 1.22
N ARG A 273 -10.53 15.87 0.27
CA ARG A 273 -10.33 16.65 -0.95
C ARG A 273 -11.34 16.24 -2.01
N GLN A 274 -12.28 17.11 -2.32
CA GLN A 274 -13.22 16.94 -3.41
C GLN A 274 -12.86 17.89 -4.55
N TRP A 275 -12.88 17.38 -5.78
CA TRP A 275 -12.68 18.22 -6.95
C TRP A 275 -13.52 17.76 -8.14
N THR A 276 -14.06 18.72 -8.86
CA THR A 276 -14.81 18.50 -10.10
C THR A 276 -14.26 19.40 -11.21
N LEU A 277 -14.34 18.91 -12.45
CA LEU A 277 -14.10 19.70 -13.66
C LEU A 277 -15.34 19.65 -14.53
N ASP A 278 -15.91 20.80 -14.82
CA ASP A 278 -17.14 20.97 -15.59
C ASP A 278 -16.87 21.72 -16.89
N HIS A 279 -17.58 21.37 -17.96
CA HIS A 279 -17.45 22.00 -19.28
C HIS A 279 -16.00 22.04 -19.79
N THR A 280 -15.27 20.94 -19.58
CA THR A 280 -13.89 20.83 -20.01
C THR A 280 -13.83 20.63 -21.51
N ARG A 281 -13.07 21.47 -22.21
CA ARG A 281 -12.78 21.32 -23.64
C ARG A 281 -11.28 21.27 -23.84
N VAL A 282 -10.82 20.26 -24.57
CA VAL A 282 -9.41 20.07 -24.93
C VAL A 282 -9.31 20.06 -26.44
N GLN A 283 -8.63 21.03 -27.02
CA GLN A 283 -8.36 21.08 -28.45
C GLN A 283 -6.86 20.99 -28.69
N VAL A 284 -6.48 20.08 -29.58
CA VAL A 284 -5.09 19.85 -29.95
C VAL A 284 -4.96 20.01 -31.45
N GLN A 285 -3.94 20.73 -31.93
CA GLN A 285 -3.65 20.87 -33.35
C GLN A 285 -2.19 20.56 -33.65
N GLY A 286 -1.95 19.83 -34.75
CA GLY A 286 -0.61 19.51 -35.27
C GLY A 286 0.27 18.76 -34.27
N LEU A 287 -0.30 17.83 -33.50
CA LEU A 287 0.43 17.05 -32.50
C LEU A 287 1.33 16.03 -33.19
N ARG A 288 2.59 15.99 -32.79
CA ARG A 288 3.57 14.98 -33.23
C ARG A 288 4.28 14.38 -32.01
N VAL A 289 4.08 13.09 -31.80
CA VAL A 289 4.65 12.34 -30.68
C VAL A 289 5.67 11.32 -31.20
N GLN A 290 6.83 11.29 -30.54
CA GLN A 290 7.96 10.43 -30.79
C GLN A 290 8.26 9.59 -29.55
N ARG A 291 8.86 8.41 -29.77
CA ARG A 291 9.41 7.60 -28.68
C ARG A 291 10.85 8.04 -28.40
N PRO A 292 11.26 8.22 -27.13
CA PRO A 292 12.66 8.50 -26.80
C PRO A 292 13.61 7.48 -27.44
N GLY A 293 14.64 7.94 -28.14
CA GLY A 293 15.59 7.10 -28.89
C GLY A 293 15.21 6.80 -30.35
N PHE A 294 14.05 7.28 -30.84
CA PHE A 294 13.63 7.16 -32.25
C PHE A 294 13.43 8.53 -32.88
N ASN A 295 14.03 8.76 -34.05
CA ASN A 295 13.95 10.04 -34.77
C ASN A 295 12.67 10.18 -35.63
N SER A 296 11.85 9.12 -35.73
CA SER A 296 10.62 9.11 -36.52
C SER A 296 9.39 9.27 -35.62
N PRO A 297 8.35 10.03 -36.07
CA PRO A 297 7.09 10.12 -35.35
C PRO A 297 6.43 8.75 -35.22
N ARG A 298 5.74 8.53 -34.10
CA ARG A 298 4.97 7.31 -33.83
C ARG A 298 3.47 7.57 -33.84
N LEU A 299 3.09 8.79 -33.47
CA LEU A 299 1.72 9.27 -33.54
C LEU A 299 1.74 10.70 -34.06
N GLU A 300 0.93 10.98 -35.07
CA GLU A 300 0.58 12.32 -35.50
C GLU A 300 -0.93 12.53 -35.42
N LEU A 301 -1.35 13.76 -35.12
CA LEU A 301 -2.76 14.14 -35.07
C LEU A 301 -2.91 15.55 -35.61
N ALA A 302 -3.66 15.70 -36.71
CA ALA A 302 -3.89 17.01 -37.30
C ALA A 302 -4.74 17.90 -36.39
N THR A 303 -5.91 17.41 -35.96
CA THR A 303 -6.74 18.09 -34.95
C THR A 303 -7.46 17.09 -34.06
N GLY A 304 -7.54 17.36 -32.77
CA GLY A 304 -8.41 16.67 -31.82
C GLY A 304 -9.24 17.67 -31.03
N ASP A 305 -10.52 17.39 -30.82
CA ASP A 305 -11.43 18.17 -29.98
C ASP A 305 -12.15 17.22 -29.03
N ILE A 306 -11.98 17.42 -27.73
CA ILE A 306 -12.57 16.59 -26.68
C ILE A 306 -13.41 17.49 -25.80
N GLN A 307 -14.70 17.19 -25.69
CA GLN A 307 -15.66 17.89 -24.84
C GLN A 307 -16.10 16.96 -23.71
N ILE A 308 -15.84 17.37 -22.48
CA ILE A 308 -16.07 16.61 -21.26
C ILE A 308 -16.96 17.47 -20.34
N PRO A 309 -18.29 17.24 -20.35
CA PRO A 309 -19.21 17.98 -19.50
C PRO A 309 -18.86 17.93 -18.02
N HIS A 310 -18.41 16.77 -17.53
CA HIS A 310 -18.18 16.56 -16.10
C HIS A 310 -17.09 15.51 -15.84
N ILE A 311 -16.22 15.82 -14.87
CA ILE A 311 -15.22 14.92 -14.29
C ILE A 311 -15.38 14.99 -12.77
N ASP A 312 -15.65 13.85 -12.15
CA ASP A 312 -15.72 13.71 -10.69
C ASP A 312 -14.47 12.96 -10.19
N GLY A 313 -13.60 13.72 -9.52
CA GLY A 313 -12.35 13.22 -8.95
C GLY A 313 -12.51 12.31 -7.74
N GLU A 314 -13.64 12.37 -7.03
CA GLU A 314 -13.92 11.53 -5.86
C GLU A 314 -14.56 10.21 -6.28
N GLN A 315 -15.47 10.24 -7.25
CA GLN A 315 -16.14 9.05 -7.78
C GLN A 315 -15.33 8.31 -8.85
N HIS A 316 -14.21 8.89 -9.31
CA HIS A 316 -13.43 8.43 -10.46
C HIS A 316 -14.31 8.25 -11.71
N GLN A 317 -15.14 9.24 -12.03
CA GLN A 317 -16.05 9.21 -13.18
C GLN A 317 -15.72 10.31 -14.19
N ILE A 318 -15.74 9.96 -15.48
CA ILE A 318 -15.56 10.90 -16.59
C ILE A 318 -16.76 10.76 -17.52
N GLU A 319 -17.47 11.87 -17.73
CA GLU A 319 -18.54 11.98 -18.72
C GLU A 319 -18.04 12.80 -19.91
N VAL A 320 -17.87 12.13 -21.04
CA VAL A 320 -17.40 12.73 -22.29
C VAL A 320 -18.59 12.92 -23.22
N GLN A 321 -18.80 14.15 -23.69
CA GLN A 321 -19.84 14.45 -24.68
C GLN A 321 -19.38 14.09 -26.08
N SER A 322 -18.19 14.55 -26.48
CA SER A 322 -17.64 14.21 -27.78
C SER A 322 -16.12 14.07 -27.75
N VAL A 323 -15.62 13.16 -28.58
CA VAL A 323 -14.21 13.03 -28.94
C VAL A 323 -14.15 13.05 -30.46
N ASP A 324 -13.65 14.12 -31.05
CA ASP A 324 -13.52 14.28 -32.49
C ASP A 324 -12.04 14.33 -32.86
N LEU A 325 -11.54 13.27 -33.51
CA LEU A 325 -10.17 13.16 -33.99
C LEU A 325 -10.14 13.21 -35.52
N ASP A 326 -9.36 14.10 -36.09
CA ASP A 326 -9.17 14.22 -37.54
C ASP A 326 -7.72 13.92 -37.93
N ARG A 327 -7.58 13.07 -38.95
CA ARG A 327 -6.29 12.60 -39.47
C ARG A 327 -5.31 12.18 -38.37
N PRO A 328 -5.70 11.28 -37.45
CA PRO A 328 -4.71 10.58 -36.66
C PRO A 328 -3.91 9.65 -37.56
N GLU A 329 -2.60 9.76 -37.52
CA GLU A 329 -1.68 8.87 -38.21
C GLU A 329 -0.85 8.10 -37.20
N LEU A 330 -0.89 6.78 -37.31
CA LEU A 330 -0.14 5.89 -36.45
C LEU A 330 0.93 5.16 -37.24
N PHE A 331 2.18 5.25 -36.77
CA PHE A 331 3.32 4.57 -37.38
C PHE A 331 3.71 3.36 -36.53
N MET A 332 3.53 2.17 -37.11
CA MET A 332 3.86 0.90 -36.48
C MET A 332 4.96 0.18 -37.26
N GLN A 333 5.77 -0.57 -36.54
CA GLN A 333 6.89 -1.34 -37.04
C GLN A 333 6.76 -2.78 -36.52
N ARG A 334 6.71 -3.75 -37.43
CA ARG A 334 6.77 -5.18 -37.11
C ARG A 334 8.21 -5.67 -37.26
N ASP A 335 8.78 -6.18 -36.17
CA ASP A 335 10.14 -6.74 -36.16
C ASP A 335 10.19 -8.13 -36.82
N VAL A 336 11.41 -8.65 -37.02
CA VAL A 336 11.67 -9.98 -37.60
C VAL A 336 11.15 -11.14 -36.75
N GLN A 337 10.81 -10.91 -35.48
CA GLN A 337 10.20 -11.89 -34.57
C GLN A 337 8.66 -11.80 -34.61
N GLY A 338 8.12 -10.89 -35.41
CA GLY A 338 6.69 -10.64 -35.57
C GLY A 338 6.06 -9.77 -34.48
N LYS A 339 6.84 -9.12 -33.61
CA LYS A 339 6.32 -8.20 -32.59
C LYS A 339 6.10 -6.81 -33.18
N VAL A 340 5.02 -6.16 -32.77
CA VAL A 340 4.70 -4.78 -33.14
C VAL A 340 5.24 -3.83 -32.06
N ASP A 341 6.07 -2.87 -32.48
CA ASP A 341 6.74 -1.89 -31.62
C ASP A 341 5.75 -1.04 -30.78
N PHE A 342 4.65 -0.60 -31.38
CA PHE A 342 3.66 0.27 -30.76
C PHE A 342 2.96 -0.38 -29.57
N LEU A 343 2.63 -1.68 -29.68
CA LEU A 343 2.04 -2.46 -28.58
C LEU A 343 3.02 -2.67 -27.43
N THR A 344 4.33 -2.65 -27.71
CA THR A 344 5.37 -2.71 -26.69
C THR A 344 5.50 -1.35 -26.01
N TRP A 345 5.49 -0.26 -26.78
CA TRP A 345 5.55 1.11 -26.27
C TRP A 345 4.35 1.48 -25.39
N ILE A 346 3.12 1.11 -25.76
CA ILE A 346 1.94 1.35 -24.91
C ILE A 346 2.07 0.69 -23.53
N LYS A 347 2.68 -0.50 -23.45
CA LYS A 347 2.90 -1.19 -22.15
C LYS A 347 3.94 -0.47 -21.29
N GLU A 348 4.89 0.20 -21.91
CA GLU A 348 5.92 1.01 -21.24
C GLU A 348 5.40 2.38 -20.78
N LEU A 349 4.24 2.85 -21.26
CA LEU A 349 3.61 4.10 -20.80
C LEU A 349 2.98 3.99 -19.40
N ALA A 350 3.02 2.82 -18.75
CA ALA A 350 2.60 2.69 -17.36
C ALA A 350 3.63 3.38 -16.44
N PRO A 351 3.19 4.16 -15.43
CA PRO A 351 4.11 4.87 -14.54
C PRO A 351 5.05 3.90 -13.81
N PRO A 352 6.33 4.26 -13.60
CA PRO A 352 7.37 3.35 -13.10
C PRO A 352 7.21 2.93 -11.64
N HIS A 353 6.31 3.56 -10.87
CA HIS A 353 6.09 3.25 -9.45
C HIS A 353 4.67 2.69 -9.17
N PRO A 354 4.56 1.51 -8.56
CA PRO A 354 3.28 0.95 -8.13
C PRO A 354 2.79 1.62 -6.85
N SER A 355 2.02 2.70 -6.99
CA SER A 355 1.13 3.19 -5.91
C SER A 355 -0.03 2.20 -5.70
N PRO A 356 -0.65 2.14 -4.49
CA PRO A 356 -1.76 1.24 -4.19
C PRO A 356 -2.87 1.36 -5.25
N LYS A 357 -3.29 0.24 -5.86
CA LYS A 357 -4.23 0.20 -7.00
C LYS A 357 -5.46 1.09 -6.72
N PRO A 358 -5.58 2.28 -7.33
CA PRO A 358 -6.79 3.08 -7.23
C PRO A 358 -7.94 2.36 -7.94
N SER A 359 -9.19 2.60 -7.51
CA SER A 359 -10.39 2.14 -8.23
C SER A 359 -10.32 2.64 -9.68
N PRO A 360 -10.56 1.79 -10.69
CA PRO A 360 -10.44 2.18 -12.09
C PRO A 360 -11.45 3.28 -12.44
N TRP A 361 -11.01 4.25 -13.23
CA TRP A 361 -11.88 5.31 -13.74
C TRP A 361 -13.00 4.72 -14.61
N GLN A 362 -14.23 5.18 -14.37
CA GLN A 362 -15.40 4.85 -15.16
C GLN A 362 -15.62 5.95 -16.20
N VAL A 363 -15.46 5.60 -17.48
CA VAL A 363 -15.63 6.53 -18.60
C VAL A 363 -16.94 6.22 -19.32
N LYS A 364 -17.75 7.25 -19.50
CA LYS A 364 -18.95 7.25 -20.37
C LYS A 364 -18.74 8.28 -21.46
N ALA A 365 -18.77 7.89 -22.74
CA ALA A 365 -18.63 8.82 -23.86
C ALA A 365 -19.86 8.75 -24.79
N GLN A 366 -20.50 9.89 -25.05
CA GLN A 366 -21.70 9.94 -25.90
C GLN A 366 -21.37 9.76 -27.38
N HIS A 367 -20.35 10.45 -27.88
CA HIS A 367 -19.92 10.35 -29.28
C HIS A 367 -18.39 10.29 -29.37
N VAL A 368 -17.83 9.28 -30.04
CA VAL A 368 -16.40 9.19 -30.34
C VAL A 368 -16.21 9.00 -31.84
N LYS A 369 -15.70 10.03 -32.50
CA LYS A 369 -15.53 10.09 -33.94
C LYS A 369 -14.07 10.22 -34.32
N LEU A 370 -13.62 9.31 -35.17
CA LEU A 370 -12.33 9.35 -35.83
C LEU A 370 -12.56 9.47 -37.33
N ARG A 371 -11.93 10.46 -37.97
CA ARG A 371 -12.06 10.73 -39.40
C ARG A 371 -10.71 10.72 -40.09
N ARG A 372 -10.67 10.16 -41.30
CA ARG A 372 -9.50 10.18 -42.19
C ARG A 372 -8.23 9.64 -41.53
N GLY A 373 -8.38 8.63 -40.67
CA GLY A 373 -7.24 8.03 -39.99
C GLY A 373 -6.32 7.30 -40.97
N LEU A 374 -5.04 7.33 -40.66
CA LEU A 374 -3.97 6.70 -41.42
C LEU A 374 -3.23 5.72 -40.52
N LEU A 375 -2.93 4.53 -41.03
CA LEU A 375 -2.06 3.58 -40.34
C LEU A 375 -0.97 3.14 -41.30
N THR A 376 0.27 3.44 -40.93
CA THR A 376 1.45 3.06 -41.70
C THR A 376 2.18 1.96 -40.94
N LEU A 377 2.18 0.74 -41.48
CA LEU A 377 2.86 -0.42 -40.92
C LEU A 377 4.09 -0.78 -41.76
N HIS A 378 5.27 -0.67 -41.18
CA HIS A 378 6.52 -1.14 -41.77
C HIS A 378 6.81 -2.57 -41.32
N ALA A 379 7.02 -3.50 -42.24
CA ALA A 379 7.39 -4.88 -41.95
C ALA A 379 8.66 -5.30 -42.71
N TRP A 380 9.56 -6.01 -42.03
CA TRP A 380 10.77 -6.57 -42.63
C TRP A 380 10.58 -8.06 -42.90
N GLU A 381 10.65 -8.45 -44.16
CA GLU A 381 10.53 -9.85 -44.58
C GLU A 381 11.56 -10.19 -45.65
N ALA A 382 12.29 -11.30 -45.47
CA ALA A 382 13.32 -11.78 -46.40
C ALA A 382 14.36 -10.70 -46.81
N GLY A 383 14.71 -9.79 -45.90
CA GLY A 383 15.71 -8.73 -46.13
C GLY A 383 15.21 -7.52 -46.94
N LYS A 384 13.91 -7.42 -47.24
CA LYS A 384 13.29 -6.24 -47.86
C LYS A 384 12.25 -5.63 -46.92
N GLU A 385 12.31 -4.30 -46.77
CA GLU A 385 11.27 -3.54 -46.06
C GLU A 385 10.05 -3.37 -46.97
N ARG A 386 8.87 -3.64 -46.43
CA ARG A 386 7.58 -3.39 -47.08
C ARG A 386 6.75 -2.51 -46.16
N ALA A 387 6.24 -1.41 -46.69
CA ALA A 387 5.31 -0.53 -45.98
C ALA A 387 3.89 -0.78 -46.46
N PHE A 388 2.97 -0.93 -45.51
CA PHE A 388 1.54 -1.08 -45.74
C PHE A 388 0.83 0.16 -45.20
N MET A 389 -0.02 0.76 -46.01
CA MET A 389 -0.78 1.94 -45.63
C MET A 389 -2.27 1.63 -45.67
N LEU A 390 -2.93 1.78 -44.53
CA LEU A 390 -4.38 1.87 -44.44
C LEU A 390 -4.78 3.34 -44.42
N GLN A 391 -5.80 3.66 -45.20
CA GLN A 391 -6.26 5.03 -45.40
C GLN A 391 -7.76 5.14 -45.09
N ASP A 392 -8.19 6.37 -44.82
CA ASP A 392 -9.57 6.71 -44.48
C ASP A 392 -10.19 5.79 -43.42
N ILE A 393 -9.42 5.50 -42.38
CA ILE A 393 -9.95 4.84 -41.18
C ILE A 393 -10.97 5.80 -40.56
N GLN A 394 -12.20 5.31 -40.41
CA GLN A 394 -13.31 5.99 -39.79
C GLN A 394 -13.80 5.14 -38.62
N LEU A 395 -14.06 5.78 -37.49
CA LEU A 395 -14.64 5.14 -36.31
C LEU A 395 -15.72 6.06 -35.75
N ASP A 396 -16.91 5.54 -35.52
CA ASP A 396 -17.99 6.21 -34.81
C ASP A 396 -18.46 5.29 -33.69
N LEU A 397 -18.32 5.74 -32.44
CA LEU A 397 -18.85 5.06 -31.26
C LEU A 397 -19.92 5.95 -30.63
N ASP A 398 -21.12 5.43 -30.44
CA ASP A 398 -22.17 6.14 -29.70
C ASP A 398 -22.47 5.46 -28.35
N ASN A 399 -22.56 6.27 -27.31
CA ASN A 399 -22.89 5.91 -25.92
C ASN A 399 -21.94 4.92 -25.25
N LEU A 400 -20.65 4.94 -25.60
CA LEU A 400 -19.60 4.11 -25.00
C LEU A 400 -19.65 4.14 -23.47
N ASP A 401 -19.88 2.99 -22.84
CA ASP A 401 -19.91 2.82 -21.39
C ASP A 401 -18.94 1.71 -20.96
N THR A 402 -17.86 2.11 -20.29
CA THR A 402 -16.83 1.18 -19.80
C THR A 402 -17.31 0.28 -18.65
N THR A 403 -18.46 0.57 -18.01
CA THR A 403 -19.05 -0.29 -16.99
C THR A 403 -19.82 -1.48 -17.56
N GLY A 404 -20.11 -1.46 -18.87
CA GLY A 404 -20.85 -2.50 -19.59
C GLY A 404 -22.34 -2.55 -19.26
N LYS A 405 -22.90 -1.56 -18.56
CA LYS A 405 -24.32 -1.53 -18.18
C LYS A 405 -25.22 -1.02 -19.31
N VAL A 406 -24.73 -0.05 -20.08
CA VAL A 406 -25.45 0.53 -21.22
C VAL A 406 -24.90 -0.05 -22.54
N PRO A 407 -25.77 -0.50 -23.46
CA PRO A 407 -25.34 -0.91 -24.80
C PRO A 407 -24.82 0.30 -25.59
N TRP A 408 -23.69 0.13 -26.29
CA TRP A 408 -23.12 1.13 -27.17
C TRP A 408 -22.96 0.61 -28.59
N THR A 409 -23.06 1.49 -29.58
CA THR A 409 -22.90 1.14 -31.00
C THR A 409 -21.51 1.44 -31.49
N LEU A 410 -21.01 0.59 -32.39
CA LEU A 410 -19.74 0.73 -33.07
C LEU A 410 -20.01 0.73 -34.57
N GLN A 411 -19.51 1.75 -35.28
CA GLN A 411 -19.37 1.73 -36.73
C GLN A 411 -17.91 2.05 -37.06
N ALA A 412 -17.26 1.19 -37.84
CA ALA A 412 -15.90 1.42 -38.29
C ALA A 412 -15.79 1.13 -39.79
N GLY A 413 -15.01 1.93 -40.48
CA GLY A 413 -14.71 1.77 -41.90
C GLY A 413 -13.23 1.96 -42.14
N MET A 414 -12.66 1.22 -43.08
CA MET A 414 -11.31 1.47 -43.57
C MET A 414 -11.20 1.08 -45.03
N GLN A 415 -10.31 1.75 -45.76
CA GLN A 415 -9.97 1.38 -47.12
C GLN A 415 -8.45 1.30 -47.30
N GLY A 416 -8.03 0.43 -48.20
CA GLY A 416 -6.62 0.31 -48.54
C GLY A 416 -6.41 -0.27 -49.93
N PRO A 417 -5.31 0.08 -50.61
CA PRO A 417 -5.00 -0.43 -51.95
C PRO A 417 -4.97 -1.96 -52.02
N LEU A 418 -4.66 -2.63 -50.89
CA LEU A 418 -4.58 -4.08 -50.77
C LEU A 418 -5.72 -4.70 -49.97
N LEU A 419 -6.39 -3.93 -49.10
CA LEU A 419 -7.41 -4.44 -48.16
C LEU A 419 -8.85 -4.33 -48.69
N GLY A 420 -9.06 -3.65 -49.82
CA GLY A 420 -10.39 -3.33 -50.31
C GLY A 420 -11.10 -2.34 -49.38
N GLN A 421 -12.44 -2.41 -49.33
CA GLN A 421 -13.24 -1.66 -48.37
C GLN A 421 -13.70 -2.60 -47.26
N VAL A 422 -13.43 -2.24 -46.00
CA VAL A 422 -13.90 -2.98 -44.84
C VAL A 422 -14.83 -2.10 -44.04
N HIS A 423 -16.04 -2.59 -43.76
CA HIS A 423 -17.02 -1.95 -42.91
C HIS A 423 -17.42 -2.89 -41.78
N VAL A 424 -17.52 -2.34 -40.57
CA VAL A 424 -17.84 -3.06 -39.35
C VAL A 424 -18.91 -2.28 -38.63
N GLN A 425 -20.03 -2.90 -38.30
CA GLN A 425 -21.11 -2.24 -37.55
C GLN A 425 -21.71 -3.20 -36.53
N GLY A 426 -21.96 -2.73 -35.31
CA GLY A 426 -22.42 -3.60 -34.24
C GLY A 426 -22.83 -2.88 -32.97
N GLN A 427 -23.23 -3.69 -31.98
CA GLN A 427 -23.56 -3.25 -30.63
C GLN A 427 -22.77 -4.05 -29.61
N VAL A 428 -22.40 -3.39 -28.51
CA VAL A 428 -21.72 -4.01 -27.39
C VAL A 428 -22.50 -3.74 -26.12
N ALA A 429 -22.94 -4.78 -25.42
CA ALA A 429 -23.78 -4.71 -24.23
C ALA A 429 -23.39 -5.78 -23.21
N ALA A 430 -23.34 -5.45 -21.91
CA ALA A 430 -23.08 -6.43 -20.84
C ALA A 430 -21.81 -7.29 -21.04
N GLY A 431 -20.78 -6.72 -21.68
CA GLY A 431 -19.56 -7.47 -22.01
C GLY A 431 -19.75 -8.50 -23.12
N ARG A 432 -20.73 -8.32 -24.02
CA ARG A 432 -20.88 -9.08 -25.26
C ARG A 432 -20.88 -8.11 -26.44
N ALA A 433 -20.09 -8.40 -27.46
CA ALA A 433 -20.05 -7.65 -28.71
C ALA A 433 -20.70 -8.48 -29.81
N ASP A 434 -21.74 -7.93 -30.44
CA ASP A 434 -22.44 -8.48 -31.60
C ASP A 434 -22.20 -7.54 -32.79
N VAL A 435 -21.43 -8.00 -33.76
CA VAL A 435 -20.80 -7.16 -34.78
C VAL A 435 -20.95 -7.80 -36.15
N ASN A 436 -21.57 -7.08 -37.08
CA ASN A 436 -21.55 -7.40 -38.50
C ASN A 436 -20.30 -6.81 -39.14
N TRP A 437 -19.71 -7.53 -40.08
CA TRP A 437 -18.57 -7.07 -40.86
C TRP A 437 -18.78 -7.38 -42.34
N GLN A 438 -18.23 -6.53 -43.19
CA GLN A 438 -18.26 -6.68 -44.63
C GLN A 438 -16.91 -6.26 -45.21
N ILE A 439 -16.38 -7.09 -46.09
CA ILE A 439 -15.16 -6.87 -46.86
C ILE A 439 -15.57 -6.88 -48.32
N GLN A 440 -15.27 -5.80 -49.05
CA GLN A 440 -15.54 -5.70 -50.48
C GLN A 440 -14.22 -5.54 -51.23
N ARG A 441 -14.02 -6.38 -52.25
CA ARG A 441 -12.88 -6.33 -53.17
C ARG A 441 -11.49 -6.37 -52.51
N LEU A 442 -11.27 -7.30 -51.58
CA LEU A 442 -9.95 -7.58 -51.02
C LEU A 442 -9.06 -8.27 -52.07
N HIS A 443 -7.94 -7.66 -52.45
CA HIS A 443 -6.99 -8.28 -53.38
C HIS A 443 -6.11 -9.32 -52.66
N LEU A 444 -6.15 -10.58 -53.13
CA LEU A 444 -5.46 -11.72 -52.53
C LEU A 444 -4.02 -11.92 -53.03
N SER A 445 -3.50 -11.03 -53.90
CA SER A 445 -2.13 -11.10 -54.42
C SER A 445 -1.02 -11.00 -53.35
N ASN A 446 -1.38 -10.64 -52.11
CA ASN A 446 -0.50 -10.65 -50.94
C ASN A 446 -1.01 -11.54 -49.80
N ALA A 447 -1.92 -12.48 -50.08
CA ALA A 447 -2.50 -13.37 -49.06
C ALA A 447 -1.44 -14.21 -48.33
N ASP A 448 -0.30 -14.47 -48.97
CA ASP A 448 0.86 -15.16 -48.40
C ASP A 448 1.37 -14.53 -47.07
N LEU A 449 1.13 -13.23 -46.84
CA LEU A 449 1.51 -12.53 -45.59
C LEU A 449 0.63 -12.90 -44.38
N TRP A 450 -0.58 -13.40 -44.63
CA TRP A 450 -1.62 -13.65 -43.62
C TRP A 450 -2.02 -15.13 -43.56
N LEU A 451 -1.73 -15.91 -44.60
CA LEU A 451 -1.97 -17.35 -44.64
C LEU A 451 -0.95 -18.09 -43.78
N PRO A 452 -1.37 -19.07 -42.95
CA PRO A 452 -0.44 -19.90 -42.20
C PRO A 452 0.53 -20.63 -43.15
N PRO A 453 1.84 -20.70 -42.85
CA PRO A 453 2.83 -21.37 -43.71
C PRO A 453 2.61 -22.88 -43.88
N VAL A 454 1.63 -23.45 -43.18
CA VAL A 454 1.26 -24.87 -43.18
C VAL A 454 0.57 -25.31 -44.47
N LEU A 455 -0.07 -24.40 -45.21
CA LEU A 455 -0.88 -24.76 -46.38
C LEU A 455 -0.04 -25.03 -47.65
N ASN A 456 1.24 -24.63 -47.68
CA ASN A 456 2.12 -24.76 -48.86
C ASN A 456 1.43 -24.31 -50.17
N THR A 457 0.62 -23.26 -50.04
CA THR A 457 -0.16 -22.63 -51.11
C THR A 457 0.38 -21.22 -51.32
N LYS A 458 0.60 -20.83 -52.58
CA LYS A 458 0.86 -19.42 -52.94
C LYS A 458 -0.34 -18.87 -53.68
N VAL A 459 -0.81 -17.68 -53.32
CA VAL A 459 -1.89 -17.02 -54.07
C VAL A 459 -1.28 -15.93 -54.94
N HIS A 460 -1.42 -16.05 -56.25
CA HIS A 460 -0.91 -15.08 -57.22
C HIS A 460 -1.87 -13.91 -57.41
N ASP A 461 -3.17 -14.20 -57.53
CA ASP A 461 -4.21 -13.18 -57.70
C ASP A 461 -5.57 -13.69 -57.21
N GLY A 462 -6.51 -12.77 -57.02
CA GLY A 462 -7.88 -13.07 -56.63
C GLY A 462 -8.53 -11.90 -55.91
N ILE A 463 -9.84 -11.79 -55.99
CA ILE A 463 -10.62 -10.73 -55.35
C ILE A 463 -11.64 -11.36 -54.39
N LEU A 464 -11.42 -11.21 -53.08
CA LEU A 464 -12.34 -11.68 -52.04
C LEU A 464 -13.39 -10.62 -51.72
N THR A 465 -14.65 -11.02 -51.75
CA THR A 465 -15.76 -10.31 -51.10
C THR A 465 -16.35 -11.23 -50.03
N ALA A 466 -16.50 -10.72 -48.81
CA ALA A 466 -16.99 -11.51 -47.70
C ALA A 466 -17.85 -10.68 -46.76
N SER A 467 -18.83 -11.30 -46.13
CA SER A 467 -19.62 -10.67 -45.08
C SER A 467 -19.96 -11.66 -44.00
N GLY A 468 -20.17 -11.17 -42.78
CA GLY A 468 -20.48 -12.03 -41.67
C GLY A 468 -20.90 -11.30 -40.41
N HIS A 469 -21.14 -12.10 -39.38
CA HIS A 469 -21.53 -11.69 -38.04
C HIS A 469 -20.61 -12.36 -37.02
N VAL A 470 -20.19 -11.60 -36.02
CA VAL A 470 -19.35 -12.01 -34.91
C VAL A 470 -20.12 -11.75 -33.62
N SER A 471 -20.24 -12.76 -32.76
CA SER A 471 -20.66 -12.60 -31.38
C SER A 471 -19.52 -13.05 -30.47
N LEU A 472 -19.06 -12.19 -29.56
CA LEU A 472 -18.00 -12.53 -28.63
C LEU A 472 -18.23 -11.92 -27.24
N ASN A 473 -17.87 -12.64 -26.19
CA ASN A 473 -17.75 -12.09 -24.85
C ASN A 473 -16.24 -11.88 -24.55
N PRO A 474 -15.75 -10.63 -24.40
CA PRO A 474 -14.32 -10.39 -24.15
C PRO A 474 -13.81 -11.00 -22.84
N GLN A 475 -14.68 -11.29 -21.88
CA GLN A 475 -14.32 -11.97 -20.62
C GLN A 475 -14.26 -13.50 -20.76
N HIS A 476 -14.88 -14.05 -21.80
CA HIS A 476 -14.93 -15.48 -22.10
C HIS A 476 -14.67 -15.71 -23.59
N LEU A 477 -13.41 -15.58 -24.01
CA LEU A 477 -12.97 -15.73 -25.41
C LEU A 477 -13.38 -17.07 -26.05
N GLU A 478 -13.68 -18.09 -25.23
CA GLU A 478 -14.22 -19.39 -25.66
C GLU A 478 -15.66 -19.33 -26.21
N SER A 479 -16.37 -18.22 -26.01
CA SER A 479 -17.75 -18.00 -26.49
C SER A 479 -17.81 -17.37 -27.89
N LEU A 480 -16.69 -17.27 -28.61
CA LEU A 480 -16.65 -16.71 -29.95
C LEU A 480 -17.54 -17.52 -30.90
N SER A 481 -18.55 -16.87 -31.47
CA SER A 481 -19.31 -17.38 -32.61
C SER A 481 -19.10 -16.46 -33.82
N LEU A 482 -18.72 -17.03 -34.94
CA LEU A 482 -18.46 -16.32 -36.19
C LEU A 482 -19.26 -17.00 -37.29
N SER A 483 -19.99 -16.24 -38.11
CA SER A 483 -20.70 -16.79 -39.26
C SER A 483 -20.59 -15.85 -40.44
N GLY A 484 -20.62 -16.36 -41.66
CA GLY A 484 -20.54 -15.49 -42.83
C GLY A 484 -20.66 -16.24 -44.14
N GLN A 485 -20.42 -15.52 -45.22
CA GLN A 485 -20.36 -16.01 -46.58
C GLN A 485 -19.20 -15.31 -47.29
N ALA A 486 -18.61 -15.96 -48.28
CA ALA A 486 -17.46 -15.43 -49.00
C ALA A 486 -17.50 -15.84 -50.46
N ALA A 487 -17.06 -14.96 -51.34
CA ALA A 487 -16.86 -15.23 -52.76
C ALA A 487 -15.50 -14.71 -53.17
N ILE A 488 -14.74 -15.52 -53.91
CA ILE A 488 -13.45 -15.14 -54.48
C ILE A 488 -13.58 -15.20 -56.00
N GLU A 489 -13.38 -14.06 -56.66
CA GLU A 489 -13.35 -13.94 -58.10
C GLU A 489 -11.91 -14.02 -58.61
N HIS A 490 -11.71 -14.65 -59.77
CA HIS A 490 -10.42 -14.73 -60.47
C HIS A 490 -9.26 -15.24 -59.60
N LEU A 491 -9.49 -16.28 -58.80
CA LEU A 491 -8.49 -16.87 -57.93
C LEU A 491 -7.44 -17.62 -58.76
N ASP A 492 -6.18 -17.18 -58.68
CA ASP A 492 -5.01 -17.84 -59.26
C ASP A 492 -4.08 -18.23 -58.12
N MET A 493 -3.86 -19.53 -57.94
CA MET A 493 -3.07 -20.05 -56.82
C MET A 493 -2.26 -21.28 -57.20
N GLU A 494 -1.13 -21.47 -56.53
CA GLU A 494 -0.28 -22.64 -56.65
C GLU A 494 -0.44 -23.50 -55.40
N ILE A 495 -0.94 -24.74 -55.56
CA ILE A 495 -1.07 -25.73 -54.47
C ILE A 495 -0.18 -26.92 -54.81
N GLN A 496 0.75 -27.29 -53.92
CA GLN A 496 1.67 -28.43 -54.15
C GLN A 496 2.41 -28.40 -55.51
N ARG A 497 2.77 -27.20 -55.99
CA ARG A 497 3.42 -26.96 -57.30
C ARG A 497 2.54 -27.13 -58.54
N GLN A 498 1.22 -27.19 -58.36
CA GLN A 498 0.27 -27.12 -59.47
C GLN A 498 -0.48 -25.79 -59.41
N ARG A 499 -0.48 -25.05 -60.52
CA ARG A 499 -1.22 -23.81 -60.64
C ARG A 499 -2.68 -24.11 -60.96
N LEU A 500 -3.56 -23.46 -60.23
CA LEU A 500 -5.01 -23.59 -60.30
C LEU A 500 -5.58 -22.20 -60.56
N GLN A 501 -6.46 -22.11 -61.55
CA GLN A 501 -7.24 -20.90 -61.83
C GLN A 501 -8.72 -21.20 -61.68
N VAL A 502 -9.40 -20.39 -60.88
CA VAL A 502 -10.83 -20.49 -60.59
C VAL A 502 -11.47 -19.15 -60.95
N ALA A 503 -12.46 -19.17 -61.83
CA ALA A 503 -13.16 -17.94 -62.19
C ALA A 503 -13.97 -17.39 -61.02
N MET A 504 -14.67 -18.26 -60.28
CA MET A 504 -15.41 -17.88 -59.08
C MET A 504 -15.45 -19.03 -58.08
N LEU A 505 -15.06 -18.76 -56.84
CA LEU A 505 -15.16 -19.68 -55.70
C LEU A 505 -16.14 -19.09 -54.70
N GLN A 506 -17.30 -19.72 -54.51
CA GLN A 506 -18.32 -19.25 -53.58
C GLN A 506 -18.46 -20.21 -52.39
N LEU A 507 -18.31 -19.65 -51.20
CA LEU A 507 -18.55 -20.32 -49.93
C LEU A 507 -19.95 -19.96 -49.45
N ASP A 508 -20.82 -20.97 -49.39
CA ASP A 508 -22.14 -20.85 -48.77
C ASP A 508 -22.01 -20.53 -47.27
N PRO A 509 -23.10 -20.12 -46.61
CA PRO A 509 -23.05 -19.69 -45.22
C PRO A 509 -22.31 -20.70 -44.33
N TRP A 510 -21.24 -20.21 -43.71
CA TRP A 510 -20.43 -20.96 -42.77
C TRP A 510 -20.64 -20.41 -41.36
N SER A 511 -20.47 -21.26 -40.36
CA SER A 511 -20.47 -20.87 -38.95
C SER A 511 -19.36 -21.58 -38.19
N TYR A 512 -18.81 -20.86 -37.23
CA TYR A 512 -17.80 -21.30 -36.29
C TYR A 512 -18.30 -21.02 -34.87
N GLN A 513 -18.39 -22.04 -34.03
CA GLN A 513 -18.77 -21.90 -32.63
C GLN A 513 -18.08 -22.98 -31.78
N GLN A 514 -17.40 -22.58 -30.71
CA GLN A 514 -16.75 -23.50 -29.75
C GLN A 514 -15.84 -24.56 -30.41
N GLY A 515 -15.08 -24.18 -31.45
CA GLY A 515 -14.16 -25.10 -32.14
C GLY A 515 -14.79 -25.99 -33.22
N HIS A 516 -16.08 -25.83 -33.51
CA HIS A 516 -16.77 -26.51 -34.61
C HIS A 516 -16.94 -25.56 -35.80
N VAL A 517 -16.59 -26.02 -37.00
CA VAL A 517 -16.91 -25.32 -38.25
C VAL A 517 -18.00 -26.10 -38.98
N ALA A 518 -19.08 -25.42 -39.34
CA ALA A 518 -20.11 -25.92 -40.24
C ALA A 518 -20.06 -25.10 -41.53
N LEU A 519 -19.93 -25.76 -42.67
CA LEU A 519 -19.98 -25.16 -44.01
C LEU A 519 -21.17 -25.78 -44.75
N GLN A 520 -22.12 -24.96 -45.21
CA GLN A 520 -23.32 -25.47 -45.90
C GLN A 520 -23.04 -25.98 -47.32
N GLY A 521 -22.02 -25.43 -47.97
CA GLY A 521 -21.61 -25.80 -49.32
C GLY A 521 -20.43 -24.97 -49.83
N LEU A 522 -19.75 -25.48 -50.86
CA LEU A 522 -18.70 -24.78 -51.59
C LEU A 522 -18.94 -25.02 -53.09
N SER A 523 -19.14 -23.95 -53.85
CA SER A 523 -19.21 -24.02 -55.32
C SER A 523 -17.97 -23.41 -55.96
N VAL A 524 -17.44 -24.10 -56.95
CA VAL A 524 -16.27 -23.71 -57.75
C VAL A 524 -16.73 -23.62 -59.20
N HIS A 525 -16.62 -22.46 -59.82
CA HIS A 525 -17.00 -22.24 -61.21
C HIS A 525 -15.78 -22.08 -62.10
N ALA A 526 -15.78 -22.79 -63.23
CA ALA A 526 -14.73 -22.83 -64.23
C ALA A 526 -13.32 -23.05 -63.63
N LEU A 527 -13.16 -24.16 -62.92
CA LEU A 527 -11.86 -24.61 -62.41
C LEU A 527 -10.98 -25.05 -63.58
N SER A 528 -9.73 -24.62 -63.57
CA SER A 528 -8.71 -25.05 -64.52
C SER A 528 -7.38 -25.27 -63.81
N MET A 529 -6.61 -26.25 -64.29
CA MET A 529 -5.37 -26.70 -63.64
C MET A 529 -4.25 -26.84 -64.68
N GLU A 530 -3.04 -26.43 -64.31
CA GLU A 530 -1.86 -26.55 -65.15
C GLU A 530 -1.34 -27.99 -65.16
N GLN A 531 -1.29 -28.61 -66.35
CA GLN A 531 -0.73 -29.95 -66.57
C GLN A 531 0.15 -29.93 -67.83
N ASP A 532 1.43 -30.29 -67.68
CA ASP A 532 2.44 -30.33 -68.76
C ASP A 532 2.62 -28.99 -69.53
N GLY A 533 2.34 -27.86 -68.88
CA GLY A 533 2.50 -26.51 -69.45
C GLY A 533 1.25 -25.93 -70.12
N ASP A 534 0.17 -26.71 -70.23
CA ASP A 534 -1.13 -26.25 -70.74
C ASP A 534 -2.19 -26.22 -69.62
N MET A 535 -3.12 -25.26 -69.68
CA MET A 535 -4.23 -25.13 -68.72
C MET A 535 -5.41 -26.00 -69.15
N LEU A 536 -5.72 -27.03 -68.35
CA LEU A 536 -6.78 -27.99 -68.59
C LEU A 536 -8.04 -27.57 -67.81
N SER A 537 -9.15 -27.34 -68.51
CA SER A 537 -10.44 -26.96 -67.88
C SER A 537 -11.11 -28.19 -67.26
N LEU A 538 -11.41 -28.12 -65.97
CA LEU A 538 -12.02 -29.17 -65.16
C LEU A 538 -13.53 -28.94 -64.92
N GLY A 539 -14.07 -27.79 -65.32
CA GLY A 539 -15.50 -27.45 -65.22
C GLY A 539 -15.93 -26.93 -63.84
N ASP A 540 -17.23 -26.99 -63.57
CA ASP A 540 -17.82 -26.58 -62.30
C ASP A 540 -17.83 -27.74 -61.28
N ALA A 541 -17.60 -27.44 -60.01
CA ALA A 541 -17.61 -28.41 -58.93
C ALA A 541 -18.38 -27.88 -57.71
N GLU A 542 -19.23 -28.72 -57.12
CA GLU A 542 -19.94 -28.42 -55.88
C GLU A 542 -19.58 -29.45 -54.80
N VAL A 543 -19.30 -28.97 -53.59
CA VAL A 543 -19.10 -29.78 -52.39
C VAL A 543 -20.24 -29.48 -51.43
N GLY A 544 -21.08 -30.47 -51.12
CA GLY A 544 -22.21 -30.34 -50.19
C GLY A 544 -21.78 -30.17 -48.73
N ALA A 545 -22.75 -29.97 -47.83
CA ALA A 545 -22.52 -29.58 -46.43
C ALA A 545 -21.49 -30.42 -45.67
N VAL A 546 -20.52 -29.76 -45.05
CA VAL A 546 -19.43 -30.39 -44.26
C VAL A 546 -19.49 -29.89 -42.81
N HIS A 547 -19.49 -30.82 -41.86
CA HIS A 547 -19.42 -30.52 -40.42
C HIS A 547 -18.16 -31.18 -39.84
N SER A 548 -17.25 -30.41 -39.25
CA SER A 548 -15.99 -30.96 -38.73
C SER A 548 -15.55 -30.30 -37.40
N PRO A 549 -15.03 -31.08 -36.42
CA PRO A 549 -14.33 -30.55 -35.26
C PRO A 549 -12.91 -30.09 -35.64
N VAL A 550 -12.53 -28.86 -35.30
CA VAL A 550 -11.20 -28.32 -35.62
C VAL A 550 -10.16 -28.83 -34.62
N GLN A 551 -9.68 -30.05 -34.82
CA GLN A 551 -8.33 -30.48 -34.41
C GLN A 551 -7.64 -31.11 -35.62
N GLY A 552 -6.54 -30.49 -36.04
CA GLY A 552 -5.95 -30.60 -37.38
C GLY A 552 -5.86 -32.02 -37.95
N THR A 553 -6.67 -32.29 -38.98
CA THR A 553 -6.60 -33.51 -39.78
C THR A 553 -6.72 -33.17 -41.26
N ILE A 554 -5.77 -33.65 -42.05
CA ILE A 554 -5.68 -33.55 -43.52
C ILE A 554 -6.71 -34.51 -44.14
N TRP A 555 -7.43 -34.06 -45.17
CA TRP A 555 -8.44 -34.86 -45.88
C TRP A 555 -7.82 -35.91 -46.82
N THR A 556 -8.26 -37.17 -46.72
CA THR A 556 -8.01 -38.24 -47.72
C THR A 556 -9.33 -38.77 -48.26
N LEU A 557 -9.48 -38.81 -49.59
CA LEU A 557 -10.63 -39.34 -50.32
C LEU A 557 -10.54 -40.86 -50.56
N GLY A 558 -11.66 -41.59 -50.38
CA GLY A 558 -11.91 -42.97 -50.85
C GLY A 558 -12.31 -43.93 -49.71
N ARG A 559 -13.24 -44.90 -49.82
CA ARG A 559 -13.96 -45.56 -50.93
C ARG A 559 -15.20 -46.34 -50.38
N PHE A 560 -16.21 -46.49 -51.23
CA PHE A 560 -17.48 -47.25 -51.22
C PHE A 560 -17.66 -48.56 -50.38
N SER A 561 -18.91 -48.85 -49.93
CA SER A 561 -19.66 -50.06 -50.36
C SER A 561 -21.18 -50.02 -50.04
N LEU A 562 -21.96 -50.79 -50.83
CA LEU A 562 -23.42 -50.79 -50.98
C LEU A 562 -24.17 -51.84 -50.10
N HIS A 563 -25.37 -51.43 -49.67
CA HIS A 563 -26.68 -52.14 -49.68
C HIS A 563 -27.09 -53.20 -48.64
N ASN A 564 -28.25 -52.88 -48.02
CA ASN A 564 -29.45 -53.67 -47.68
C ASN A 564 -29.36 -55.17 -47.38
N LEU A 565 -29.98 -55.57 -46.26
CA LEU A 565 -31.13 -56.51 -46.16
C LEU A 565 -31.45 -56.75 -44.66
N GLY A 566 -32.69 -56.54 -44.25
CA GLY A 566 -33.15 -56.81 -42.89
C GLY A 566 -33.82 -58.18 -42.78
N TRP A 567 -33.74 -58.85 -41.63
CA TRP A 567 -34.66 -59.92 -41.20
C TRP A 567 -34.74 -59.99 -39.67
N GLN A 568 -35.94 -60.27 -39.16
CA GLN A 568 -36.25 -60.62 -37.78
C GLN A 568 -35.71 -62.01 -37.44
N ALA A 569 -35.17 -62.19 -36.23
CA ALA A 569 -34.87 -63.50 -35.67
C ALA A 569 -35.90 -63.85 -34.59
N SER A 570 -36.66 -64.92 -34.83
CA SER A 570 -37.50 -65.58 -33.85
C SER A 570 -36.82 -66.89 -33.42
N HIS A 571 -36.91 -67.20 -32.13
CA HIS A 571 -36.48 -68.42 -31.41
C HIS A 571 -34.97 -68.64 -31.18
N VAL A 572 -34.60 -68.75 -29.89
CA VAL A 572 -33.29 -69.23 -29.42
C VAL A 572 -33.53 -70.25 -28.29
N GLY A 573 -33.24 -71.52 -28.56
CA GLY A 573 -33.08 -72.57 -27.55
C GLY A 573 -31.72 -72.45 -26.82
N PRO A 574 -31.47 -73.23 -25.76
CA PRO A 574 -30.27 -73.10 -24.94
C PRO A 574 -29.00 -73.49 -25.71
N VAL A 575 -27.98 -72.64 -25.66
CA VAL A 575 -26.65 -72.88 -26.23
C VAL A 575 -25.65 -72.84 -25.08
N THR A 576 -24.91 -73.94 -24.88
CA THR A 576 -23.74 -73.97 -24.00
C THR A 576 -22.49 -73.79 -24.87
N LEU A 577 -21.78 -72.68 -24.69
CA LEU A 577 -20.50 -72.41 -25.37
C LEU A 577 -19.36 -72.72 -24.40
N GLN A 578 -18.51 -73.69 -24.76
CA GLN A 578 -17.22 -73.93 -24.11
C GLN A 578 -16.13 -73.50 -25.09
N GLY A 579 -15.34 -72.48 -24.71
CA GLY A 579 -14.27 -71.94 -25.54
C GLY A 579 -13.05 -71.55 -24.71
N HIS A 580 -11.86 -71.80 -25.27
CA HIS A 580 -10.60 -71.27 -24.76
C HIS A 580 -10.31 -69.91 -25.41
N VAL A 581 -10.31 -68.83 -24.63
CA VAL A 581 -9.96 -67.49 -25.14
C VAL A 581 -8.46 -67.28 -24.98
N LYS A 582 -7.68 -67.67 -26.01
CA LYS A 582 -6.21 -67.52 -26.02
C LYS A 582 -5.71 -66.08 -25.86
N ALA A 583 -6.52 -65.07 -26.23
CA ALA A 583 -6.12 -63.66 -26.16
C ALA A 583 -6.13 -63.05 -24.74
N LEU A 584 -6.76 -63.71 -23.78
CA LEU A 584 -6.92 -63.20 -22.40
C LEU A 584 -6.45 -64.20 -21.32
N GLY A 585 -5.77 -65.28 -21.71
CA GLY A 585 -5.27 -66.30 -20.77
C GLY A 585 -6.37 -67.07 -20.02
N ILE A 586 -7.62 -67.02 -20.49
CA ILE A 586 -8.78 -67.59 -19.80
C ILE A 586 -8.82 -69.10 -20.03
N GLN A 587 -8.57 -69.90 -18.99
CA GLN A 587 -8.79 -71.34 -19.03
C GLN A 587 -10.25 -71.66 -18.75
N ALA A 588 -10.94 -72.12 -19.79
CA ALA A 588 -12.33 -72.62 -19.82
C ALA A 588 -13.38 -71.69 -19.17
N VAL A 589 -14.12 -70.95 -20.01
CA VAL A 589 -15.39 -70.35 -19.60
C VAL A 589 -16.50 -71.33 -19.95
N ARG A 590 -17.22 -71.84 -18.95
CA ARG A 590 -18.50 -72.52 -19.19
C ARG A 590 -19.58 -71.44 -19.20
N MET A 591 -20.09 -71.11 -20.38
CA MET A 591 -21.21 -70.18 -20.56
C MET A 591 -22.48 -70.99 -20.83
N ASP A 592 -23.43 -70.95 -19.90
CA ASP A 592 -24.74 -71.60 -20.04
C ASP A 592 -25.80 -70.53 -20.27
N MET A 593 -26.40 -70.52 -21.46
CA MET A 593 -27.49 -69.60 -21.81
C MET A 593 -28.83 -70.34 -21.74
N HIS A 594 -29.67 -70.01 -20.74
CA HIS A 594 -30.99 -70.61 -20.56
C HIS A 594 -32.03 -69.51 -20.23
N HIS A 595 -33.11 -69.43 -21.01
CA HIS A 595 -34.25 -68.50 -20.77
C HIS A 595 -33.84 -67.02 -20.52
N GLY A 596 -32.90 -66.48 -21.32
CA GLY A 596 -32.43 -65.11 -21.16
C GLY A 596 -31.48 -64.89 -19.96
N ARG A 597 -30.99 -65.97 -19.32
CA ARG A 597 -29.96 -65.93 -18.28
C ARG A 597 -28.67 -66.56 -18.82
N LEU A 598 -27.61 -65.77 -18.89
CA LEU A 598 -26.25 -66.17 -19.22
C LEU A 598 -25.48 -66.40 -17.91
N GLY A 599 -25.31 -67.65 -17.49
CA GLY A 599 -24.43 -68.01 -16.39
C GLY A 599 -23.00 -68.26 -16.87
N TRP A 600 -22.00 -67.80 -16.14
CA TRP A 600 -20.61 -68.19 -16.35
C TRP A 600 -19.94 -68.67 -15.07
N GLN A 601 -19.03 -69.61 -15.23
CA GLN A 601 -18.05 -69.95 -14.21
C GLN A 601 -16.68 -69.70 -14.83
N LEU A 602 -16.05 -68.58 -14.45
CA LEU A 602 -14.70 -68.23 -14.90
C LEU A 602 -13.70 -68.96 -14.00
N GLY A 603 -12.83 -69.78 -14.59
CA GLY A 603 -11.62 -70.25 -13.94
C GLY A 603 -10.60 -69.12 -13.84
N GLN A 604 -9.68 -69.22 -12.87
CA GLN A 604 -8.60 -68.27 -12.58
C GLN A 604 -7.97 -67.71 -13.87
N LEU A 605 -8.03 -66.38 -14.07
CA LEU A 605 -7.26 -65.73 -15.14
C LEU A 605 -5.81 -65.72 -14.68
N GLY A 606 -4.93 -66.37 -15.45
CA GLY A 606 -3.49 -66.21 -15.30
C GLY A 606 -3.06 -64.76 -15.55
N GLY A 607 -1.82 -64.44 -15.20
CA GLY A 607 -1.30 -63.07 -15.34
C GLY A 607 -1.40 -62.55 -16.77
N GLY A 608 -1.85 -61.30 -16.89
CA GLY A 608 -2.07 -60.63 -18.17
C GLY A 608 -1.57 -59.19 -18.13
N GLN A 609 -1.39 -58.61 -19.31
CA GLN A 609 -1.00 -57.21 -19.47
C GLN A 609 -1.77 -56.61 -20.65
N VAL A 610 -2.21 -55.37 -20.50
CA VAL A 610 -2.84 -54.58 -21.56
C VAL A 610 -1.99 -53.34 -21.79
N ASP A 611 -1.44 -53.24 -23.00
CA ASP A 611 -0.79 -52.02 -23.45
C ASP A 611 -1.86 -50.98 -23.81
N LEU A 612 -1.82 -49.88 -23.08
CA LEU A 612 -2.71 -48.73 -23.16
C LEU A 612 -1.98 -47.63 -23.94
N LEU A 613 -2.08 -47.69 -25.27
CA LEU A 613 -1.34 -46.80 -26.19
C LEU A 613 -2.00 -45.43 -26.31
N HIS A 614 -1.24 -44.35 -26.03
CA HIS A 614 -1.64 -42.96 -26.23
C HIS A 614 -0.53 -42.16 -26.93
N GLY A 615 -0.62 -41.98 -28.26
CA GLY A 615 0.39 -41.23 -29.01
C GLY A 615 1.80 -41.81 -28.83
N LYS A 616 2.78 -41.00 -28.37
CA LYS A 616 4.15 -41.46 -28.05
C LYS A 616 4.30 -42.10 -26.66
N HIS A 617 3.24 -42.16 -25.85
CA HIS A 617 3.28 -42.65 -24.47
C HIS A 617 2.70 -44.06 -24.37
N HIS A 618 3.54 -44.99 -23.88
CA HIS A 618 3.18 -46.38 -23.64
C HIS A 618 2.89 -46.54 -22.14
N ASN A 619 1.60 -46.57 -21.77
CA ASN A 619 1.19 -47.04 -20.44
C ASN A 619 0.75 -48.50 -20.60
N ARG A 620 0.89 -49.31 -19.56
CA ARG A 620 0.57 -50.73 -19.53
C ARG A 620 -0.09 -51.04 -18.21
N LEU A 621 -1.22 -51.69 -18.23
CA LEU A 621 -1.85 -52.25 -17.03
C LEU A 621 -1.51 -53.74 -16.97
N SER A 622 -0.73 -54.16 -15.98
CA SER A 622 -0.38 -55.56 -15.76
C SER A 622 -1.12 -56.12 -14.53
N TRP A 623 -1.40 -57.42 -14.51
CA TRP A 623 -1.95 -58.13 -13.34
C TRP A 623 -1.39 -59.54 -13.26
N SER A 624 -1.23 -60.06 -12.04
CA SER A 624 -0.73 -61.43 -11.82
C SER A 624 -1.84 -62.48 -11.85
N GLN A 625 -3.00 -62.15 -11.28
CA GLN A 625 -4.16 -63.03 -11.21
C GLN A 625 -5.43 -62.18 -11.11
N ALA A 626 -6.46 -62.60 -11.82
CA ALA A 626 -7.81 -62.07 -11.67
C ALA A 626 -8.80 -63.25 -11.68
N VAL A 627 -9.57 -63.41 -10.61
CA VAL A 627 -10.60 -64.43 -10.51
C VAL A 627 -11.93 -63.72 -10.36
N LEU A 628 -12.79 -63.94 -11.33
CA LEU A 628 -14.22 -63.67 -11.20
C LEU A 628 -14.84 -65.02 -10.88
N ASP A 629 -15.35 -65.21 -9.66
CA ASP A 629 -16.04 -66.43 -9.30
C ASP A 629 -17.33 -66.58 -10.14
N ARG A 630 -18.11 -67.65 -9.90
CA ARG A 630 -19.39 -67.90 -10.59
C ARG A 630 -20.25 -66.64 -10.67
N GLY A 631 -20.61 -66.25 -11.88
CA GLY A 631 -21.47 -65.12 -12.16
C GLY A 631 -22.66 -65.48 -13.04
N SER A 632 -23.72 -64.67 -13.02
CA SER A 632 -24.83 -64.80 -13.94
C SER A 632 -25.37 -63.45 -14.35
N TRP A 633 -25.64 -63.27 -15.63
CA TRP A 633 -26.27 -62.12 -16.24
C TRP A 633 -27.66 -62.50 -16.73
N GLN A 634 -28.71 -61.83 -16.28
CA GLN A 634 -30.07 -62.03 -16.74
C GLN A 634 -30.50 -60.82 -17.57
N THR A 635 -30.71 -61.01 -18.88
CA THR A 635 -30.99 -59.94 -19.83
C THR A 635 -32.35 -59.29 -19.58
N SER A 636 -33.38 -60.08 -19.23
CA SER A 636 -34.76 -59.59 -19.04
C SER A 636 -34.90 -58.53 -17.94
N ASN A 637 -34.09 -58.65 -16.88
CA ASN A 637 -34.13 -57.76 -15.71
C ASN A 637 -32.82 -56.95 -15.55
N GLN A 638 -31.92 -57.05 -16.54
CA GLN A 638 -30.58 -56.47 -16.52
C GLN A 638 -29.84 -56.72 -15.18
N LYS A 639 -29.91 -57.96 -14.69
CA LYS A 639 -29.37 -58.36 -13.38
C LYS A 639 -28.05 -59.10 -13.54
N LEU A 640 -27.00 -58.57 -12.93
CA LEU A 640 -25.67 -59.16 -12.82
C LEU A 640 -25.48 -59.67 -11.39
N ASP A 641 -25.23 -60.96 -11.21
CA ASP A 641 -24.81 -61.54 -9.94
C ASP A 641 -23.39 -62.09 -10.10
N ILE A 642 -22.47 -61.79 -9.18
CA ILE A 642 -21.10 -62.32 -9.15
C ILE A 642 -20.81 -62.78 -7.71
N ALA A 643 -20.46 -64.05 -7.53
CA ALA A 643 -20.24 -64.64 -6.21
C ALA A 643 -19.01 -64.05 -5.49
N GLY A 644 -17.98 -63.69 -6.25
CA GLY A 644 -16.75 -63.12 -5.72
C GLY A 644 -15.85 -62.56 -6.82
N ILE A 645 -15.09 -61.53 -6.48
CA ILE A 645 -14.12 -60.86 -7.33
C ILE A 645 -12.81 -60.82 -6.55
N HIS A 646 -11.78 -61.47 -7.07
CA HIS A 646 -10.44 -61.51 -6.49
C HIS A 646 -9.42 -61.03 -7.51
N ALA A 647 -8.81 -59.87 -7.30
CA ALA A 647 -7.76 -59.34 -8.16
C ALA A 647 -6.46 -59.19 -7.36
N ARG A 648 -5.32 -59.58 -7.95
CA ARG A 648 -4.01 -59.57 -7.30
C ARG A 648 -2.94 -58.93 -8.17
N GLN A 649 -2.14 -58.05 -7.57
CA GLN A 649 -0.99 -57.36 -8.16
C GLN A 649 -1.31 -56.65 -9.48
N TRP A 650 -2.35 -55.82 -9.48
CA TRP A 650 -2.69 -54.95 -10.60
C TRP A 650 -1.80 -53.71 -10.55
N ARG A 651 -1.00 -53.49 -11.58
CA ARG A 651 0.00 -52.42 -11.65
C ARG A 651 -0.21 -51.56 -12.87
N TRP A 652 -0.29 -50.25 -12.64
CA TRP A 652 -0.20 -49.28 -13.70
C TRP A 652 1.26 -48.99 -14.00
N GLU A 653 1.77 -49.52 -15.09
CA GLU A 653 3.12 -49.30 -15.61
C GLU A 653 3.09 -48.17 -16.64
N GLY A 654 3.99 -47.19 -16.55
CA GLY A 654 3.97 -46.01 -17.42
C GLY A 654 5.02 -44.99 -17.01
N ARG A 655 5.07 -43.84 -17.66
CA ARG A 655 6.06 -42.78 -17.33
C ARG A 655 5.86 -42.24 -15.90
N HIS A 656 4.62 -42.27 -15.41
CA HIS A 656 4.23 -41.87 -14.05
C HIS A 656 3.25 -42.91 -13.46
N PRO A 657 3.75 -44.07 -12.98
CA PRO A 657 2.90 -45.10 -12.39
C PRO A 657 2.22 -44.53 -11.14
N TRP A 658 0.89 -44.44 -11.13
CA TRP A 658 0.17 -43.77 -10.04
C TRP A 658 -0.68 -44.72 -9.17
N LEU A 659 -0.85 -45.98 -9.58
CA LEU A 659 -1.63 -46.99 -8.86
C LEU A 659 -0.90 -48.34 -8.85
N ASP A 660 -0.68 -48.91 -7.67
CA ASP A 660 -0.32 -50.32 -7.46
C ASP A 660 -1.40 -50.93 -6.54
N LEU A 661 -2.20 -51.85 -7.07
CA LEU A 661 -3.25 -52.56 -6.35
C LEU A 661 -2.76 -53.99 -6.07
N HIS A 662 -2.37 -54.27 -4.83
CA HIS A 662 -1.88 -55.60 -4.45
C HIS A 662 -3.01 -56.61 -4.35
N ARG A 663 -4.17 -56.18 -3.85
CA ARG A 663 -5.30 -57.06 -3.56
C ARG A 663 -6.63 -56.32 -3.66
N LEU A 664 -7.59 -56.90 -4.37
CA LEU A 664 -9.00 -56.54 -4.32
C LEU A 664 -9.77 -57.83 -4.06
N ASP A 665 -10.55 -57.87 -2.98
CA ASP A 665 -11.54 -58.92 -2.74
C ASP A 665 -12.92 -58.27 -2.58
N GLY A 666 -13.91 -58.77 -3.32
CA GLY A 666 -15.32 -58.42 -3.13
C GLY A 666 -16.16 -59.68 -3.20
N TYR A 667 -17.19 -59.79 -2.38
CA TYR A 667 -18.04 -60.98 -2.27
C TYR A 667 -19.50 -60.64 -2.57
N GLU A 668 -20.26 -61.56 -3.15
CA GLU A 668 -21.72 -61.47 -3.33
C GLU A 668 -22.20 -60.17 -4.01
N LEU A 669 -21.57 -59.80 -5.13
CA LEU A 669 -21.92 -58.60 -5.89
C LEU A 669 -23.21 -58.85 -6.71
N HIS A 670 -24.27 -58.11 -6.41
CA HIS A 670 -25.55 -58.15 -7.08
C HIS A 670 -25.89 -56.76 -7.66
N VAL A 671 -25.86 -56.60 -8.99
CA VAL A 671 -26.22 -55.37 -9.70
C VAL A 671 -27.52 -55.59 -10.47
N GLN A 672 -28.53 -54.74 -10.28
CA GLN A 672 -29.77 -54.73 -11.05
C GLN A 672 -29.87 -53.39 -11.77
N LEU A 673 -29.41 -53.34 -13.01
CA LEU A 673 -29.33 -52.10 -13.80
C LEU A 673 -30.72 -51.51 -14.05
N ALA A 674 -31.72 -52.34 -14.37
CA ALA A 674 -33.10 -51.89 -14.59
C ALA A 674 -33.78 -51.28 -13.34
N LYS A 675 -33.27 -51.59 -12.14
CA LYS A 675 -33.78 -51.06 -10.85
C LYS A 675 -32.79 -50.12 -10.16
N HIS A 676 -31.67 -49.80 -10.82
CA HIS A 676 -30.52 -49.08 -10.26
C HIS A 676 -30.15 -49.57 -8.85
N ARG A 677 -30.02 -50.89 -8.64
CA ARG A 677 -29.71 -51.46 -7.32
C ARG A 677 -28.37 -52.18 -7.34
N LEU A 678 -27.50 -51.88 -6.38
CA LEU A 678 -26.23 -52.53 -6.14
C LEU A 678 -26.24 -53.11 -4.74
N ARG A 679 -25.97 -54.40 -4.57
CA ARG A 679 -25.70 -55.02 -3.27
C ARG A 679 -24.37 -55.74 -3.31
N SER A 680 -23.61 -55.73 -2.22
CA SER A 680 -22.35 -56.45 -2.11
C SER A 680 -22.11 -56.86 -0.66
N GLY A 681 -21.36 -57.94 -0.46
CA GLY A 681 -20.78 -58.31 0.82
C GLY A 681 -19.69 -57.31 1.26
N LYS A 682 -18.70 -57.78 2.03
CA LYS A 682 -17.54 -56.95 2.36
C LYS A 682 -16.65 -56.77 1.12
N ILE A 683 -16.12 -55.57 0.93
CA ILE A 683 -15.12 -55.26 -0.09
C ILE A 683 -13.83 -54.87 0.62
N ALA A 684 -12.71 -55.52 0.30
CA ALA A 684 -11.39 -55.24 0.84
C ALA A 684 -10.42 -54.90 -0.28
N LEU A 685 -9.75 -53.75 -0.17
CA LEU A 685 -8.74 -53.27 -1.12
C LEU A 685 -7.42 -53.08 -0.37
N GLN A 686 -6.32 -53.61 -0.89
CA GLN A 686 -4.95 -53.29 -0.46
C GLN A 686 -4.22 -52.64 -1.64
N LEU A 687 -3.87 -51.37 -1.48
CA LEU A 687 -3.02 -50.62 -2.41
C LEU A 687 -1.57 -50.67 -1.91
N GLY A 688 -0.63 -50.94 -2.81
CA GLY A 688 0.79 -50.75 -2.52
C GLY A 688 1.18 -49.28 -2.56
N GLN A 689 0.79 -48.58 -3.63
CA GLN A 689 1.04 -47.14 -3.74
C GLN A 689 -0.09 -46.41 -4.47
N LEU A 690 -0.36 -45.19 -4.03
CA LEU A 690 -1.18 -44.22 -4.73
C LEU A 690 -0.40 -42.90 -4.86
N ARG A 691 -0.22 -42.39 -6.08
CA ARG A 691 0.45 -41.10 -6.32
C ARG A 691 -0.56 -40.07 -6.83
N LEU A 692 -0.75 -39.01 -6.07
CA LEU A 692 -1.63 -37.88 -6.38
C LEU A 692 -0.79 -36.67 -6.81
N ASP A 693 0.12 -36.87 -7.77
CA ASP A 693 1.01 -35.78 -8.22
C ASP A 693 0.23 -34.73 -9.00
N GLN A 694 0.55 -33.46 -8.77
CA GLN A 694 -0.05 -32.32 -9.44
C GLN A 694 0.89 -31.82 -10.56
N ASP A 695 0.34 -31.61 -11.76
CA ASP A 695 1.07 -31.02 -12.88
C ASP A 695 1.28 -29.50 -12.71
N ARG A 696 1.99 -28.87 -13.66
CA ARG A 696 2.26 -27.41 -13.66
C ARG A 696 1.00 -26.55 -13.76
N HIS A 697 -0.13 -27.12 -14.19
CA HIS A 697 -1.43 -26.45 -14.34
C HIS A 697 -2.34 -26.69 -13.13
N GLY A 698 -1.84 -27.35 -12.08
CA GLY A 698 -2.62 -27.61 -10.89
C GLY A 698 -3.56 -28.81 -10.99
N SER A 699 -3.48 -29.61 -12.05
CA SER A 699 -4.33 -30.79 -12.24
C SER A 699 -3.66 -32.05 -11.69
N LEU A 700 -4.44 -32.94 -11.05
CA LEU A 700 -3.95 -34.22 -10.57
C LEU A 700 -3.70 -35.18 -11.75
N VAL A 701 -2.50 -35.71 -11.86
CA VAL A 701 -2.09 -36.66 -12.92
C VAL A 701 -3.04 -37.87 -13.01
N PRO A 702 -3.44 -38.53 -11.89
CA PRO A 702 -4.41 -39.62 -11.94
C PRO A 702 -5.77 -39.22 -12.51
N TYR A 703 -6.24 -38.01 -12.19
CA TYR A 703 -7.56 -37.54 -12.62
C TYR A 703 -7.61 -37.36 -14.14
N GLN A 704 -6.55 -36.80 -14.73
CA GLN A 704 -6.43 -36.64 -16.18
C GLN A 704 -6.41 -37.99 -16.89
N GLU A 705 -5.64 -38.95 -16.38
CA GLU A 705 -5.59 -40.30 -16.97
C GLU A 705 -6.94 -41.02 -16.86
N ILE A 706 -7.63 -40.93 -15.72
CA ILE A 706 -8.96 -41.53 -15.54
C ILE A 706 -9.98 -40.89 -16.49
N GLN A 707 -10.04 -39.56 -16.59
CA GLN A 707 -10.98 -38.87 -17.49
C GLN A 707 -10.74 -39.22 -18.96
N TYR A 708 -9.46 -39.32 -19.35
CA TYR A 708 -9.09 -39.75 -20.69
C TYR A 708 -9.65 -41.14 -21.03
N TRP A 709 -9.47 -42.12 -20.14
CA TRP A 709 -9.98 -43.48 -20.36
C TRP A 709 -11.50 -43.57 -20.30
N LEU A 710 -12.15 -42.83 -19.38
CA LEU A 710 -13.61 -42.76 -19.30
C LEU A 710 -14.20 -42.17 -20.59
N GLY A 711 -13.54 -41.20 -21.22
CA GLY A 711 -13.95 -40.63 -22.51
C GLY A 711 -13.75 -41.56 -23.72
N LYS A 712 -13.04 -42.68 -23.56
CA LYS A 712 -12.80 -43.69 -24.61
C LYS A 712 -13.69 -44.92 -24.51
N LEU A 713 -14.49 -45.05 -23.44
CA LEU A 713 -15.50 -46.09 -23.36
C LEU A 713 -16.57 -45.85 -24.46
N PRO A 714 -17.01 -46.89 -25.20
CA PRO A 714 -18.00 -46.73 -26.26
C PRO A 714 -19.31 -46.23 -25.68
N THR A 715 -19.61 -44.95 -25.87
CA THR A 715 -20.93 -44.38 -25.59
C THR A 715 -21.89 -44.84 -26.67
N THR A 716 -22.61 -45.94 -26.44
CA THR A 716 -23.84 -46.21 -27.18
C THR A 716 -24.86 -45.14 -26.78
N ALA A 717 -24.83 -44.01 -27.49
CA ALA A 717 -25.80 -42.94 -27.33
C ALA A 717 -27.15 -43.40 -27.90
N SER A 718 -28.01 -43.95 -27.04
CA SER A 718 -29.45 -43.75 -27.19
C SER A 718 -29.76 -42.36 -26.67
N THR A 719 -30.48 -41.58 -27.48
CA THR A 719 -30.98 -40.23 -27.18
C THR A 719 -31.41 -40.04 -25.72
N PRO A 720 -31.01 -38.95 -25.04
CA PRO A 720 -31.41 -38.72 -23.67
C PRO A 720 -32.89 -38.33 -23.62
N HIS A 721 -33.77 -39.29 -23.31
CA HIS A 721 -35.06 -38.94 -22.74
C HIS A 721 -34.82 -38.29 -21.36
N LYS A 722 -35.29 -37.05 -21.19
CA LYS A 722 -35.45 -36.41 -19.88
C LYS A 722 -36.46 -37.20 -19.06
N THR A 723 -36.03 -38.29 -18.45
CA THR A 723 -36.72 -38.93 -17.33
C THR A 723 -35.82 -38.74 -16.13
N ALA A 724 -36.34 -38.16 -15.05
CA ALA A 724 -35.59 -37.94 -13.82
C ALA A 724 -34.88 -39.24 -13.40
N SER A 725 -33.55 -39.23 -13.37
CA SER A 725 -32.75 -40.41 -13.07
C SER A 725 -33.07 -40.90 -11.66
N VAL A 726 -33.68 -42.08 -11.54
CA VAL A 726 -33.89 -42.73 -10.23
C VAL A 726 -32.50 -43.04 -9.63
N PRO A 727 -32.16 -42.51 -8.44
CA PRO A 727 -30.83 -42.69 -7.86
C PRO A 727 -30.55 -44.17 -7.53
N TRP A 728 -29.28 -44.57 -7.62
CA TRP A 728 -28.86 -45.94 -7.32
C TRP A 728 -29.06 -46.28 -5.82
N SER A 729 -29.71 -47.42 -5.54
CA SER A 729 -29.78 -48.01 -4.21
C SER A 729 -28.58 -48.94 -3.98
N ILE A 730 -27.62 -48.51 -3.17
CA ILE A 730 -26.34 -49.21 -2.92
C ILE A 730 -26.36 -49.83 -1.52
N ASP A 731 -26.08 -51.12 -1.36
CA ASP A 731 -26.04 -51.81 -0.05
C ASP A 731 -24.78 -52.69 0.05
N VAL A 732 -23.70 -52.17 0.63
CA VAL A 732 -22.41 -52.86 0.82
C VAL A 732 -22.21 -53.13 2.32
N GLN A 733 -21.97 -54.39 2.71
CA GLN A 733 -21.87 -54.76 4.13
C GLN A 733 -20.71 -54.08 4.88
N GLY A 734 -19.62 -53.76 4.20
CA GLY A 734 -18.49 -53.00 4.72
C GLY A 734 -17.40 -52.84 3.68
N PHE A 735 -16.60 -51.78 3.80
CA PHE A 735 -15.46 -51.51 2.93
C PHE A 735 -14.20 -51.27 3.76
N HIS A 736 -13.13 -52.01 3.44
CA HIS A 736 -11.79 -51.86 4.00
C HIS A 736 -10.84 -51.45 2.89
N LEU A 737 -10.06 -50.40 3.11
CA LEU A 737 -9.01 -49.92 2.22
C LEU A 737 -7.71 -49.79 3.01
N GLY A 738 -6.79 -50.72 2.80
CA GLY A 738 -5.40 -50.59 3.21
C GLY A 738 -4.57 -49.99 2.08
N MET A 739 -3.60 -49.17 2.43
CA MET A 739 -2.68 -48.52 1.50
C MET A 739 -1.30 -48.37 2.13
N ASP A 740 -0.29 -49.01 1.55
CA ASP A 740 1.06 -49.01 2.12
C ASP A 740 1.71 -47.63 1.99
N ARG A 741 1.45 -46.92 0.88
CA ARG A 741 2.04 -45.61 0.59
C ARG A 741 1.13 -44.68 -0.22
N LEU A 742 0.78 -43.53 0.33
CA LEU A 742 0.18 -42.40 -0.38
C LEU A 742 1.24 -41.32 -0.57
N ARG A 743 1.41 -40.87 -1.81
CA ARG A 743 2.33 -39.77 -2.14
C ARG A 743 1.59 -38.63 -2.81
N TYR A 744 1.83 -37.42 -2.34
CA TYR A 744 1.38 -36.18 -2.96
C TYR A 744 2.58 -35.29 -3.24
N ALA A 745 2.70 -34.76 -4.45
CA ALA A 745 3.77 -33.87 -4.84
C ALA A 745 3.22 -32.81 -5.81
N THR A 746 3.74 -31.59 -5.71
CA THR A 746 3.38 -30.50 -6.64
C THR A 746 4.61 -30.08 -7.42
N SER A 747 4.43 -29.39 -8.56
CA SER A 747 5.56 -28.81 -9.29
C SER A 747 6.32 -27.71 -8.52
N THR A 748 5.80 -27.28 -7.37
CA THR A 748 6.34 -26.20 -6.51
C THR A 748 6.98 -26.72 -5.22
N THR A 749 6.85 -28.01 -4.91
CA THR A 749 7.40 -28.63 -3.69
C THR A 749 8.59 -29.52 -4.06
N SER A 750 9.75 -29.28 -3.43
CA SER A 750 10.95 -30.11 -3.60
C SER A 750 10.89 -31.43 -2.82
N VAL A 751 10.04 -31.51 -1.78
CA VAL A 751 9.84 -32.70 -0.94
C VAL A 751 8.37 -33.15 -1.04
N PRO A 752 8.11 -34.40 -1.49
CA PRO A 752 6.75 -34.93 -1.59
C PRO A 752 6.20 -35.31 -0.20
N TRP A 753 4.90 -35.13 -0.01
CA TRP A 753 4.15 -35.55 1.16
C TRP A 753 3.91 -37.06 1.05
N VAL A 754 4.37 -37.84 2.02
CA VAL A 754 4.29 -39.31 1.98
C VAL A 754 3.64 -39.82 3.26
N ALA A 755 2.43 -40.33 3.14
CA ALA A 755 1.77 -41.09 4.21
C ALA A 755 1.91 -42.60 3.94
N THR A 756 2.00 -43.39 4.98
CA THR A 756 2.23 -44.84 4.93
C THR A 756 1.32 -45.57 5.89
N GLN A 757 1.10 -46.87 5.66
CA GLN A 757 0.24 -47.71 6.51
C GLN A 757 -1.17 -47.13 6.70
N LEU A 758 -1.72 -46.52 5.65
CA LEU A 758 -3.05 -45.94 5.68
C LEU A 758 -4.08 -47.07 5.69
N ALA A 759 -5.00 -47.03 6.63
CA ALA A 759 -6.14 -47.93 6.68
C ALA A 759 -7.42 -47.10 6.79
N LEU A 760 -8.43 -47.45 6.00
CA LEU A 760 -9.76 -46.88 6.05
C LEU A 760 -10.77 -48.01 6.14
N ASP A 761 -11.48 -48.05 7.26
CA ASP A 761 -12.53 -49.00 7.55
C ASP A 761 -13.87 -48.29 7.60
N THR A 762 -14.89 -48.90 7.01
CA THR A 762 -16.23 -48.34 6.98
C THR A 762 -17.27 -49.35 7.46
N GLY A 763 -18.35 -48.84 8.07
CA GLY A 763 -19.54 -49.64 8.39
C GLY A 763 -20.35 -50.04 7.15
N ARG A 764 -21.56 -50.56 7.36
CA ARG A 764 -22.48 -50.90 6.26
C ARG A 764 -22.89 -49.65 5.47
N LEU A 765 -22.60 -49.64 4.18
CA LEU A 765 -23.00 -48.58 3.25
C LEU A 765 -24.37 -48.90 2.68
N HIS A 766 -25.44 -48.26 3.17
CA HIS A 766 -26.79 -48.44 2.63
C HIS A 766 -27.33 -47.12 2.05
N ASN A 767 -27.68 -47.10 0.76
CA ASN A 767 -28.14 -45.95 -0.01
C ASN A 767 -27.30 -44.68 0.19
N LEU A 768 -25.98 -44.78 0.42
CA LEU A 768 -25.11 -43.64 0.74
C LEU A 768 -25.57 -42.84 1.99
N ASN A 769 -26.32 -43.47 2.90
CA ASN A 769 -26.67 -42.98 4.24
C ASN A 769 -25.39 -42.74 5.08
N PRO A 770 -25.48 -42.03 6.23
CA PRO A 770 -24.37 -41.82 7.13
C PRO A 770 -23.52 -43.08 7.35
N LEU A 771 -22.25 -43.00 6.94
CA LEU A 771 -21.28 -44.07 7.00
C LEU A 771 -20.33 -43.79 8.15
N SER A 772 -20.23 -44.71 9.12
CA SER A 772 -19.15 -44.65 10.11
C SER A 772 -17.84 -45.03 9.43
N VAL A 773 -16.82 -44.21 9.61
CA VAL A 773 -15.50 -44.35 9.00
C VAL A 773 -14.43 -44.23 10.08
N HIS A 774 -13.52 -45.19 10.12
CA HIS A 774 -12.31 -45.19 10.91
C HIS A 774 -11.13 -45.11 9.95
N MET A 775 -10.30 -44.09 10.09
CA MET A 775 -9.10 -43.91 9.29
C MET A 775 -7.90 -43.84 10.22
N SER A 776 -6.83 -44.54 9.88
CA SER A 776 -5.55 -44.46 10.57
C SER A 776 -4.39 -44.47 9.58
N GLY A 777 -3.25 -43.97 9.99
CA GLY A 777 -2.02 -44.09 9.21
C GLY A 777 -0.86 -43.34 9.84
N GLN A 778 0.25 -43.36 9.13
CA GLN A 778 1.48 -42.70 9.53
C GLN A 778 1.91 -41.70 8.46
N TRP A 779 2.55 -40.61 8.88
CA TRP A 779 3.22 -39.69 7.95
C TRP A 779 4.61 -39.38 8.50
N GLY A 780 5.62 -40.01 7.90
CA GLY A 780 6.93 -40.09 8.54
C GLY A 780 6.82 -40.87 9.86
N GLN A 781 7.22 -40.24 10.96
CA GLN A 781 7.01 -40.78 12.32
C GLN A 781 5.65 -40.38 12.93
N ALA A 782 4.92 -39.46 12.29
CA ALA A 782 3.69 -38.91 12.84
C ALA A 782 2.53 -39.91 12.77
N GLN A 783 1.66 -39.90 13.78
CA GLN A 783 0.47 -40.75 13.82
C GLN A 783 -0.77 -39.95 13.45
N LEU A 784 -1.58 -40.50 12.56
CA LEU A 784 -2.82 -39.92 12.06
C LEU A 784 -3.97 -40.87 12.41
N ALA A 785 -5.04 -40.34 13.02
CA ALA A 785 -6.27 -41.07 13.22
C ALA A 785 -7.48 -40.15 13.02
N TRP A 786 -8.53 -40.67 12.40
CA TRP A 786 -9.81 -39.98 12.25
C TRP A 786 -10.97 -40.95 12.39
N ASN A 787 -11.89 -40.62 13.30
CA ASN A 787 -13.06 -41.42 13.62
C ASN A 787 -14.30 -40.57 13.42
N GLY A 788 -15.15 -40.91 12.47
CA GLY A 788 -16.27 -40.05 12.15
C GLY A 788 -17.39 -40.70 11.36
N THR A 789 -18.35 -39.85 11.01
CA THR A 789 -19.45 -40.18 10.13
C THR A 789 -19.35 -39.32 8.88
N VAL A 790 -19.43 -39.94 7.72
CA VAL A 790 -19.49 -39.28 6.41
C VAL A 790 -20.91 -39.39 5.89
N TRP A 791 -21.46 -38.31 5.33
CA TRP A 791 -22.69 -38.30 4.53
C TRP A 791 -22.33 -38.00 3.08
N PRO A 792 -22.01 -39.03 2.28
CA PRO A 792 -21.57 -38.84 0.90
C PRO A 792 -22.59 -38.05 0.06
N GLN A 793 -23.90 -38.30 0.23
CA GLN A 793 -24.95 -37.59 -0.51
C GLN A 793 -24.99 -36.10 -0.18
N LEU A 794 -24.83 -35.76 1.10
CA LEU A 794 -24.85 -34.37 1.57
C LEU A 794 -23.49 -33.69 1.39
N LYS A 795 -22.45 -34.45 1.00
CA LYS A 795 -21.05 -34.00 0.94
C LYS A 795 -20.60 -33.37 2.27
N LYS A 796 -21.02 -34.00 3.37
CA LYS A 796 -20.69 -33.59 4.74
C LYS A 796 -19.92 -34.71 5.43
N ALA A 797 -19.02 -34.35 6.34
CA ALA A 797 -18.42 -35.30 7.27
C ALA A 797 -18.25 -34.64 8.63
N ARG A 798 -18.28 -35.45 9.69
CA ARG A 798 -17.94 -35.00 11.03
C ARG A 798 -17.21 -36.11 11.76
N GLY A 799 -16.23 -35.76 12.59
CA GLY A 799 -15.48 -36.78 13.32
C GLY A 799 -14.43 -36.19 14.24
N GLN A 800 -13.93 -37.05 15.12
CA GLN A 800 -12.77 -36.76 15.93
C GLN A 800 -11.50 -37.07 15.14
N PHE A 801 -10.51 -36.19 15.23
CA PHE A 801 -9.20 -36.42 14.66
C PHE A 801 -8.15 -36.40 15.77
N LYS A 802 -7.06 -37.14 15.56
CA LYS A 802 -5.86 -37.12 16.37
C LYS A 802 -4.65 -37.15 15.44
N LEU A 803 -3.82 -36.13 15.58
CA LEU A 803 -2.59 -35.90 14.87
C LEU A 803 -1.50 -35.78 15.94
N ARG A 804 -0.45 -36.59 15.84
CA ARG A 804 0.63 -36.60 16.81
C ARG A 804 1.96 -36.49 16.10
N ASP A 805 2.78 -35.56 16.55
CA ASP A 805 4.19 -35.35 16.19
C ASP A 805 4.40 -35.22 14.67
N ILE A 806 3.54 -34.42 14.02
CA ILE A 806 3.72 -34.09 12.60
C ILE A 806 4.93 -33.19 12.46
N ASP A 807 5.90 -33.61 11.67
CA ASP A 807 7.07 -32.82 11.30
C ASP A 807 6.63 -31.60 10.45
N LEU A 808 7.08 -30.41 10.86
CA LEU A 808 6.78 -29.14 10.19
C LEU A 808 7.73 -28.85 9.01
N MET A 809 8.87 -29.54 8.87
CA MET A 809 9.83 -29.35 7.77
C MET A 809 9.19 -29.35 6.36
N PRO A 810 8.18 -30.18 6.04
CA PRO A 810 7.50 -30.16 4.73
C PRO A 810 6.81 -28.83 4.39
N VAL A 811 6.59 -27.94 5.38
CA VAL A 811 5.99 -26.61 5.19
C VAL A 811 7.00 -25.59 4.67
N GLN A 812 8.31 -25.86 4.82
CA GLN A 812 9.40 -24.95 4.45
C GLN A 812 9.30 -24.35 3.04
N PRO A 813 8.90 -25.07 1.97
CA PRO A 813 8.76 -24.49 0.64
C PRO A 813 7.73 -23.36 0.56
N TRP A 814 6.70 -23.36 1.41
CA TRP A 814 5.75 -22.25 1.50
C TRP A 814 6.33 -21.08 2.28
N LEU A 815 7.02 -21.34 3.39
CA LEU A 815 7.67 -20.31 4.20
C LEU A 815 8.72 -19.52 3.40
N ARG A 816 9.52 -20.22 2.55
CA ARG A 816 10.53 -19.60 1.66
C ARG A 816 9.95 -18.70 0.57
N GLN A 817 8.66 -18.81 0.25
CA GLN A 817 8.06 -17.92 -0.76
C GLN A 817 7.89 -16.50 -0.23
N TYR A 818 7.77 -16.35 1.09
CA TYR A 818 7.43 -15.09 1.74
C TYR A 818 8.54 -14.60 2.67
N THR A 819 9.44 -15.48 3.12
CA THR A 819 10.46 -15.13 4.10
C THR A 819 11.83 -15.73 3.76
N TYR A 820 12.89 -15.16 4.35
CA TYR A 820 14.20 -15.77 4.45
C TYR A 820 14.35 -16.68 5.70
N ALA A 821 13.26 -17.01 6.39
CA ALA A 821 13.31 -17.93 7.52
C ALA A 821 13.40 -19.38 7.05
N VAL A 822 14.26 -20.15 7.71
CA VAL A 822 14.43 -21.60 7.53
C VAL A 822 14.04 -22.32 8.80
N LEU A 823 13.08 -23.22 8.66
CA LEU A 823 12.71 -24.17 9.68
C LEU A 823 13.74 -25.30 9.70
N ASP A 824 14.51 -25.37 10.79
CA ASP A 824 15.46 -26.45 11.03
C ASP A 824 14.71 -27.70 11.51
N HIS A 825 13.95 -27.55 12.60
CA HIS A 825 13.07 -28.57 13.15
C HIS A 825 11.84 -27.97 13.83
N GLY A 826 10.84 -28.81 14.05
CA GLY A 826 9.60 -28.46 14.73
C GLY A 826 8.53 -29.51 14.53
N THR A 827 7.75 -29.78 15.57
CA THR A 827 6.64 -30.73 15.52
C THR A 827 5.31 -30.05 15.81
N ILE A 828 4.23 -30.62 15.28
CA ILE A 828 2.87 -30.19 15.57
C ILE A 828 1.98 -31.39 15.89
N SER A 829 1.28 -31.30 17.01
CA SER A 829 0.29 -32.25 17.48
C SER A 829 -1.06 -31.54 17.58
N SER A 830 -2.13 -32.21 17.18
CA SER A 830 -3.47 -31.63 17.27
C SER A 830 -4.51 -32.72 17.44
N GLN A 831 -5.50 -32.47 18.28
CA GLN A 831 -6.64 -33.36 18.42
C GLN A 831 -7.89 -32.54 18.62
N GLY A 832 -9.01 -33.06 18.13
CA GLY A 832 -10.26 -32.35 18.23
C GLY A 832 -11.37 -32.97 17.42
N TYR A 833 -12.42 -32.19 17.24
CA TYR A 833 -13.57 -32.50 16.43
C TYR A 833 -13.60 -31.57 15.23
N VAL A 834 -13.82 -32.15 14.05
CA VAL A 834 -14.00 -31.42 12.80
C VAL A 834 -15.32 -31.81 12.16
N ALA A 835 -16.07 -30.83 11.68
CA ALA A 835 -17.23 -31.01 10.83
C ALA A 835 -17.06 -30.14 9.59
N PHE A 836 -17.20 -30.73 8.40
CA PHE A 836 -17.13 -29.98 7.16
C PHE A 836 -18.23 -30.38 6.18
N GLY A 837 -18.63 -29.43 5.32
CA GLY A 837 -19.54 -29.61 4.19
C GLY A 837 -18.97 -28.95 2.95
N LEU A 838 -19.13 -29.52 1.76
CA LEU A 838 -18.46 -29.02 0.54
C LEU A 838 -19.36 -28.16 -0.37
N LYS A 839 -20.67 -28.06 -0.12
CA LYS A 839 -21.61 -27.26 -0.93
C LYS A 839 -22.73 -26.63 -0.07
N PRO A 840 -22.59 -25.36 0.38
CA PRO A 840 -21.38 -24.54 0.31
C PRO A 840 -20.26 -25.08 1.21
N LEU A 841 -19.01 -24.63 1.00
CA LEU A 841 -17.90 -24.99 1.89
C LEU A 841 -18.18 -24.45 3.29
N GLN A 842 -18.38 -25.35 4.25
CA GLN A 842 -18.57 -25.05 5.66
C GLN A 842 -17.55 -25.87 6.45
N VAL A 843 -16.84 -25.25 7.39
CA VAL A 843 -15.87 -25.94 8.26
C VAL A 843 -16.09 -25.44 9.67
N VAL A 844 -16.31 -26.36 10.60
CA VAL A 844 -16.35 -26.12 12.04
C VAL A 844 -15.32 -27.03 12.67
N LEU A 845 -14.33 -26.45 13.36
CA LEU A 845 -13.28 -27.18 14.06
C LEU A 845 -13.22 -26.71 15.50
N HIS A 846 -13.21 -27.67 16.43
CA HIS A 846 -13.00 -27.46 17.85
C HIS A 846 -11.89 -28.41 18.28
N GLY A 847 -10.76 -27.90 18.74
CA GLY A 847 -9.64 -28.77 19.09
C GLY A 847 -8.57 -28.11 19.93
N SER A 848 -7.47 -28.81 20.05
CA SER A 848 -6.24 -28.35 20.68
C SER A 848 -5.11 -28.41 19.66
N LEU A 849 -4.12 -27.54 19.81
CA LEU A 849 -2.91 -27.51 19.01
C LEU A 849 -1.71 -27.39 19.94
N THR A 850 -0.71 -28.24 19.75
CA THR A 850 0.55 -28.13 20.46
C THR A 850 1.67 -28.15 19.44
N THR A 851 2.59 -27.19 19.49
CA THR A 851 3.84 -27.24 18.74
C THR A 851 4.98 -27.50 19.71
N GLY A 852 5.96 -28.31 19.30
CA GLY A 852 7.07 -28.73 20.17
C GLY A 852 8.41 -28.59 19.46
N ASP A 853 9.42 -28.14 20.23
CA ASP A 853 10.82 -27.98 19.85
C ASP A 853 10.98 -27.36 18.45
N LEU A 854 10.55 -26.10 18.29
CA LEU A 854 10.64 -25.40 17.01
C LEU A 854 11.85 -24.46 17.00
N LEU A 855 12.63 -24.52 15.92
CA LEU A 855 13.73 -23.59 15.64
C LEU A 855 13.62 -23.03 14.21
N LEU A 856 13.55 -21.71 14.13
CA LEU A 856 13.70 -20.94 12.90
C LEU A 856 15.04 -20.23 12.90
N GLU A 857 15.76 -20.36 11.79
CA GLU A 857 17.00 -19.66 11.50
C GLU A 857 16.80 -18.68 10.34
N ASP A 858 17.64 -17.66 10.27
CA ASP A 858 17.70 -16.77 9.12
C ASP A 858 18.65 -17.33 8.05
N ASP A 859 18.13 -17.67 6.87
CA ASP A 859 18.88 -18.27 5.75
C ASP A 859 20.08 -17.43 5.31
N ARG A 860 20.03 -16.11 5.58
CA ARG A 860 21.02 -15.13 5.12
C ARG A 860 22.32 -15.19 5.93
N ASN A 861 22.23 -15.53 7.22
CA ASN A 861 23.37 -15.52 8.14
C ASN A 861 23.50 -16.79 8.99
N GLN A 862 22.57 -17.75 8.85
CA GLN A 862 22.54 -19.04 9.55
C GLN A 862 22.53 -18.86 11.08
N GLN A 863 21.84 -17.83 11.58
CA GLN A 863 21.67 -17.59 13.01
C GLN A 863 20.24 -17.89 13.47
N PRO A 864 20.07 -18.37 14.72
CA PRO A 864 18.75 -18.51 15.33
C PRO A 864 17.98 -17.20 15.32
N LEU A 865 16.76 -17.23 14.78
CA LEU A 865 15.85 -16.10 14.69
C LEU A 865 14.77 -16.19 15.77
N LEU A 866 14.15 -17.37 15.88
CA LEU A 866 13.03 -17.63 16.77
C LEU A 866 13.02 -19.11 17.15
N SER A 867 12.85 -19.43 18.42
CA SER A 867 12.60 -20.79 18.85
C SER A 867 11.65 -20.84 20.02
N TRP A 868 11.00 -21.97 20.23
CA TRP A 868 10.28 -22.24 21.46
C TRP A 868 10.31 -23.73 21.75
N LYS A 869 10.25 -24.07 23.04
CA LYS A 869 10.17 -25.46 23.47
C LYS A 869 8.76 -26.00 23.25
N GLN A 870 7.75 -25.22 23.61
CA GLN A 870 6.36 -25.63 23.40
C GLN A 870 5.45 -24.42 23.23
N ILE A 871 4.52 -24.48 22.28
CA ILE A 871 3.31 -23.64 22.29
C ILE A 871 2.12 -24.55 22.45
N ASN A 872 1.27 -24.27 23.44
CA ASN A 872 0.05 -25.01 23.69
C ASN A 872 -1.16 -24.11 23.49
N ILE A 873 -2.11 -24.58 22.69
CA ILE A 873 -3.39 -23.93 22.44
C ILE A 873 -4.46 -24.94 22.86
N PRO A 874 -4.95 -24.88 24.11
CA PRO A 874 -5.89 -25.88 24.64
C PRO A 874 -7.21 -25.90 23.88
N ASN A 875 -7.66 -24.73 23.44
CA ASN A 875 -8.93 -24.53 22.77
C ASN A 875 -8.73 -23.71 21.48
N LEU A 876 -9.12 -24.30 20.36
CA LEU A 876 -9.03 -23.72 19.02
C LEU A 876 -10.40 -23.86 18.37
N ASN A 877 -11.05 -22.73 18.07
CA ASN A 877 -12.36 -22.70 17.43
C ASN A 877 -12.24 -22.08 16.04
N VAL A 878 -12.57 -22.83 15.00
CA VAL A 878 -12.60 -22.34 13.62
C VAL A 878 -14.00 -22.52 13.06
N SER A 879 -14.57 -21.47 12.49
CA SER A 879 -15.87 -21.56 11.84
C SER A 879 -15.90 -20.75 10.53
N TYR A 880 -16.07 -21.46 9.42
CA TYR A 880 -16.13 -20.92 8.08
C TYR A 880 -17.43 -21.37 7.38
N PRO A 881 -18.14 -20.48 6.66
CA PRO A 881 -17.94 -19.03 6.58
C PRO A 881 -18.62 -18.30 7.76
N GLY A 882 -18.06 -17.18 8.23
CA GLY A 882 -18.79 -16.22 9.08
C GLY A 882 -18.37 -16.07 10.55
N HIS A 883 -17.57 -16.96 11.15
CA HIS A 883 -17.18 -16.84 12.57
C HIS A 883 -15.68 -17.11 12.86
N GLY A 884 -14.80 -16.85 11.90
CA GLY A 884 -13.37 -16.67 12.16
C GLY A 884 -12.63 -17.81 12.84
N LEU A 885 -11.41 -17.50 13.27
CA LEU A 885 -10.52 -18.26 14.13
C LEU A 885 -10.56 -17.58 15.51
N SER A 886 -11.06 -18.27 16.53
CA SER A 886 -11.07 -17.79 17.92
C SER A 886 -10.20 -18.70 18.79
N ILE A 887 -9.26 -18.09 19.49
CA ILE A 887 -8.29 -18.76 20.36
C ILE A 887 -8.38 -18.14 21.77
N PRO A 888 -9.03 -18.82 22.73
CA PRO A 888 -9.17 -18.29 24.09
C PRO A 888 -7.84 -18.12 24.83
N GLU A 889 -6.87 -19.01 24.61
CA GLU A 889 -5.59 -18.98 25.32
C GLU A 889 -4.49 -19.63 24.48
N VAL A 890 -3.31 -19.03 24.54
CA VAL A 890 -2.06 -19.56 23.96
C VAL A 890 -1.01 -19.54 25.06
N ASP A 891 -0.53 -20.71 25.47
CA ASP A 891 0.60 -20.83 26.40
C ASP A 891 1.89 -21.00 25.60
N VAL A 892 2.88 -20.16 25.88
CA VAL A 892 4.17 -20.15 25.18
C VAL A 892 5.28 -20.43 26.19
N ASP A 893 5.93 -21.58 26.05
CA ASP A 893 7.00 -22.07 26.93
C ASP A 893 8.38 -21.88 26.29
N HIS A 894 9.28 -21.19 27.00
CA HIS A 894 10.67 -20.93 26.61
C HIS A 894 10.78 -20.34 25.19
N LEU A 895 9.99 -19.30 24.89
CA LEU A 895 10.16 -18.54 23.64
C LEU A 895 11.50 -17.82 23.64
N TYR A 896 12.29 -17.99 22.60
CA TYR A 896 13.49 -17.22 22.31
C TYR A 896 13.28 -16.42 21.04
N SER A 897 13.65 -15.15 21.05
CA SER A 897 13.64 -14.29 19.86
C SER A 897 14.91 -13.43 19.80
N LYS A 898 15.51 -13.35 18.62
CA LYS A 898 16.62 -12.44 18.35
C LYS A 898 16.12 -11.18 17.68
N VAL A 899 16.40 -10.03 18.30
CA VAL A 899 16.05 -8.70 17.77
C VAL A 899 17.34 -7.93 17.53
N THR A 900 17.58 -7.54 16.29
CA THR A 900 18.81 -6.82 15.92
C THR A 900 18.47 -5.58 15.12
N ILE A 901 18.95 -4.42 15.57
CA ILE A 901 19.04 -3.21 14.77
C ILE A 901 20.32 -3.32 13.95
N GLU A 902 20.19 -3.44 12.65
CA GLU A 902 21.32 -3.59 11.72
C GLU A 902 22.07 -2.26 11.55
N SER A 903 23.26 -2.30 10.93
CA SER A 903 24.08 -1.10 10.72
C SER A 903 23.40 -0.01 9.88
N ASN A 904 22.39 -0.36 9.09
CA ASN A 904 21.55 0.57 8.32
C ASN A 904 20.34 1.11 9.12
N GLY A 905 20.22 0.77 10.40
CA GLY A 905 19.12 1.19 11.28
C GLY A 905 17.82 0.38 11.11
N GLN A 906 17.76 -0.60 10.21
CA GLN A 906 16.58 -1.46 10.04
C GLN A 906 16.61 -2.64 11.02
N LEU A 907 15.44 -3.19 11.34
CA LEU A 907 15.33 -4.39 12.16
C LEU A 907 15.53 -5.66 11.32
N ASN A 908 16.22 -6.66 11.86
CA ASN A 908 16.37 -7.99 11.23
C ASN A 908 15.03 -8.61 10.80
N TRP A 909 13.97 -8.45 11.60
CA TRP A 909 12.60 -8.91 11.32
C TRP A 909 11.91 -8.19 10.14
N GLN A 910 12.32 -6.97 9.78
CA GLN A 910 11.80 -6.32 8.57
C GLN A 910 12.41 -6.93 7.30
N GLN A 911 13.68 -7.31 7.40
CA GLN A 911 14.42 -7.86 6.27
C GLN A 911 14.17 -9.35 6.06
N ILE A 912 13.56 -10.05 7.03
CA ILE A 912 13.18 -11.46 6.87
C ILE A 912 12.07 -11.63 5.83
N LEU A 913 11.24 -10.61 5.59
CA LEU A 913 10.18 -10.64 4.59
C LEU A 913 10.77 -10.45 3.18
N ARG A 914 10.36 -11.31 2.24
CA ARG A 914 10.74 -11.16 0.83
C ARG A 914 9.80 -10.16 0.15
N SER A 915 10.34 -9.09 -0.42
CA SER A 915 9.58 -8.16 -1.27
C SER A 915 9.05 -8.87 -2.51
N ARG A 916 7.77 -9.26 -2.47
CA ARG A 916 7.09 -9.88 -3.61
C ARG A 916 6.45 -8.79 -4.48
N HIS A 917 6.99 -8.57 -5.67
CA HIS A 917 6.28 -7.89 -6.75
C HIS A 917 5.18 -8.83 -7.28
N GLN A 918 4.06 -8.93 -6.56
CA GLN A 918 2.87 -9.63 -7.05
C GLN A 918 1.71 -8.65 -7.16
N ALA A 919 1.16 -8.53 -8.37
CA ALA A 919 0.00 -7.71 -8.67
C ALA A 919 -1.15 -8.06 -7.71
N ALA A 920 -1.59 -7.07 -6.91
CA ALA A 920 -2.64 -7.23 -5.91
C ALA A 920 -3.85 -7.99 -6.50
N GLN A 921 -4.09 -9.21 -6.00
CA GLN A 921 -5.34 -9.92 -6.22
C GLN A 921 -6.44 -9.19 -5.45
N PRO A 922 -7.67 -9.10 -6.00
CA PRO A 922 -8.77 -8.46 -5.30
C PRO A 922 -8.98 -9.14 -3.94
N PRO A 923 -9.19 -8.36 -2.86
CA PRO A 923 -9.37 -8.91 -1.52
C PRO A 923 -10.51 -9.92 -1.53
N SER A 924 -10.27 -11.09 -0.93
CA SER A 924 -11.28 -12.14 -0.80
C SER A 924 -12.54 -11.58 -0.14
N LYS A 925 -13.74 -11.85 -0.71
CA LYS A 925 -15.04 -11.32 -0.23
C LYS A 925 -15.41 -11.71 1.22
N HIS A 926 -14.63 -12.58 1.87
CA HIS A 926 -14.79 -12.96 3.28
C HIS A 926 -13.41 -13.01 3.95
N PRO A 927 -12.90 -11.90 4.53
CA PRO A 927 -11.68 -11.94 5.32
C PRO A 927 -11.89 -12.90 6.51
N LEU A 928 -10.92 -13.79 6.74
CA LEU A 928 -10.95 -14.65 7.92
C LEU A 928 -10.78 -13.75 9.16
N ALA A 929 -11.84 -13.61 9.93
CA ALA A 929 -11.81 -13.02 11.26
C ALA A 929 -10.83 -13.82 12.14
N VAL A 930 -9.90 -13.16 12.84
CA VAL A 930 -8.99 -13.82 13.79
C VAL A 930 -9.07 -13.07 15.12
N ASP A 931 -9.25 -13.81 16.20
CA ASP A 931 -9.38 -13.31 17.56
C ASP A 931 -8.60 -14.22 18.51
N VAL A 932 -7.69 -13.64 19.29
CA VAL A 932 -6.92 -14.33 20.34
C VAL A 932 -7.15 -13.59 21.65
N HIS A 933 -7.81 -14.21 22.62
CA HIS A 933 -8.17 -13.50 23.86
C HIS A 933 -6.95 -13.24 24.75
N ARG A 934 -6.03 -14.20 24.86
CA ARG A 934 -4.83 -14.09 25.70
C ARG A 934 -3.70 -14.99 25.23
N ILE A 935 -2.48 -14.47 25.29
CA ILE A 935 -1.22 -15.19 25.12
C ILE A 935 -0.45 -15.08 26.43
N VAL A 936 -0.06 -16.20 27.02
CA VAL A 936 0.74 -16.27 28.25
C VAL A 936 2.14 -16.75 27.89
N PHE A 937 3.16 -16.03 28.37
CA PHE A 937 4.56 -16.35 28.17
C PHE A 937 5.15 -16.85 29.48
N ASP A 938 5.81 -18.02 29.44
CA ASP A 938 6.57 -18.61 30.53
C ASP A 938 8.03 -18.83 30.10
N GLN A 939 8.96 -18.33 30.91
CA GLN A 939 10.41 -18.43 30.68
C GLN A 939 10.88 -17.91 29.31
N ALA A 940 10.23 -16.87 28.76
CA ALA A 940 10.67 -16.31 27.48
C ALA A 940 12.03 -15.59 27.61
N GLY A 941 12.71 -15.42 26.49
CA GLY A 941 13.99 -14.75 26.36
C GLY A 941 14.08 -13.96 25.07
N VAL A 942 14.74 -12.79 25.15
CA VAL A 942 14.97 -11.90 24.01
C VAL A 942 16.42 -11.48 24.01
N ASP A 943 17.13 -11.79 22.93
CA ASP A 943 18.48 -11.26 22.71
C ASP A 943 18.39 -10.02 21.82
N PHE A 944 18.68 -8.87 22.40
CA PHE A 944 18.72 -7.59 21.71
C PHE A 944 20.15 -7.23 21.31
N SER A 945 20.32 -6.73 20.09
CA SER A 945 21.59 -6.20 19.61
C SER A 945 21.39 -4.94 18.78
N ASP A 946 22.22 -3.93 19.00
CA ASP A 946 22.24 -2.72 18.18
C ASP A 946 23.61 -2.60 17.50
N LEU A 947 23.63 -2.92 16.21
CA LEU A 947 24.80 -2.89 15.33
C LEU A 947 24.92 -1.54 14.58
N SER A 948 24.01 -0.59 14.83
CA SER A 948 24.07 0.75 14.23
C SER A 948 25.02 1.69 14.97
N LEU A 949 25.55 1.26 16.11
CA LEU A 949 26.54 1.98 16.90
C LEU A 949 27.98 1.67 16.44
N HIS A 950 28.90 2.58 16.74
CA HIS A 950 30.34 2.39 16.46
C HIS A 950 30.92 1.12 17.11
N ALA A 951 30.49 0.85 18.34
CA ALA A 951 30.72 -0.42 19.02
C ALA A 951 29.35 -1.08 19.21
N PRO A 952 29.17 -2.37 18.87
CA PRO A 952 27.88 -3.01 18.96
C PRO A 952 27.42 -3.11 20.42
N PHE A 953 26.15 -2.81 20.65
CA PHE A 953 25.51 -3.02 21.95
C PHE A 953 24.78 -4.36 21.97
N HIS A 954 24.85 -5.06 23.11
CA HIS A 954 24.17 -6.33 23.33
C HIS A 954 23.51 -6.32 24.71
N ALA A 955 22.27 -6.76 24.75
CA ALA A 955 21.54 -6.98 26.01
C ALA A 955 20.66 -8.22 25.87
N SER A 956 20.60 -9.03 26.91
CA SER A 956 19.76 -10.21 26.93
C SER A 956 18.71 -10.10 28.03
N ILE A 957 17.45 -10.36 27.66
CA ILE A 957 16.33 -10.45 28.57
C ILE A 957 16.02 -11.93 28.75
N HIS A 958 15.93 -12.40 29.99
CA HIS A 958 15.64 -13.78 30.34
C HIS A 958 14.55 -13.84 31.41
N HIS A 959 13.97 -15.03 31.61
CA HIS A 959 12.86 -15.23 32.55
C HIS A 959 11.71 -14.25 32.31
N LEU A 960 11.45 -13.93 31.04
CA LEU A 960 10.41 -13.01 30.64
C LEU A 960 9.06 -13.73 30.74
N ASN A 961 8.27 -13.34 31.74
CA ASN A 961 6.97 -13.93 32.05
C ASN A 961 5.88 -12.87 31.92
N GLY A 962 4.68 -13.25 31.48
CA GLY A 962 3.59 -12.29 31.39
C GLY A 962 2.47 -12.70 30.45
N GLU A 963 1.57 -11.76 30.17
CA GLU A 963 0.44 -11.96 29.27
C GLU A 963 0.22 -10.80 28.30
N VAL A 964 -0.28 -11.13 27.11
CA VAL A 964 -0.66 -10.19 26.05
C VAL A 964 -2.05 -10.57 25.53
N GLY A 965 -2.99 -9.62 25.52
CA GLY A 965 -4.34 -9.86 24.97
C GLY A 965 -5.37 -8.81 25.40
N PRO A 966 -6.53 -8.75 24.73
CA PRO A 966 -6.92 -9.52 23.55
C PRO A 966 -6.37 -8.96 22.24
N LEU A 967 -6.19 -9.81 21.23
CA LEU A 967 -5.81 -9.51 19.86
C LEU A 967 -6.98 -9.83 18.91
N ASP A 968 -7.79 -8.82 18.60
CA ASP A 968 -8.95 -8.94 17.71
C ASP A 968 -8.71 -8.22 16.38
N MET A 969 -8.55 -8.98 15.29
CA MET A 969 -8.33 -8.42 13.95
C MET A 969 -9.61 -7.86 13.31
N GLN A 970 -10.80 -8.15 13.85
CA GLN A 970 -12.06 -7.54 13.40
C GLN A 970 -12.30 -6.20 14.09
N ASN A 971 -12.12 -6.15 15.41
CA ASN A 971 -12.16 -4.90 16.16
C ASN A 971 -10.79 -4.22 16.17
N THR A 972 -10.43 -3.65 15.03
CA THR A 972 -9.17 -2.92 14.83
C THR A 972 -8.95 -1.77 15.81
N SER A 973 -9.99 -1.31 16.52
CA SER A 973 -9.91 -0.23 17.51
C SER A 973 -9.77 -0.72 18.96
N ALA A 974 -9.76 -2.04 19.20
CA ALA A 974 -9.61 -2.64 20.52
C ALA A 974 -8.22 -2.41 21.11
N TRP A 975 -8.17 -2.22 22.44
CA TRP A 975 -6.92 -2.17 23.19
C TRP A 975 -6.49 -3.59 23.56
N THR A 976 -5.27 -3.95 23.20
CA THR A 976 -4.55 -5.13 23.65
C THR A 976 -3.72 -4.75 24.87
N GLN A 977 -3.96 -5.39 26.01
CA GLN A 977 -3.14 -5.19 27.21
C GLN A 977 -1.84 -6.00 27.08
N VAL A 978 -0.76 -5.43 27.62
CA VAL A 978 0.56 -6.06 27.68
C VAL A 978 1.03 -5.93 29.11
N MET A 979 1.38 -7.05 29.75
CA MET A 979 1.96 -7.09 31.09
C MET A 979 3.07 -8.13 31.09
N MET A 980 4.33 -7.70 31.21
CA MET A 980 5.50 -8.58 31.15
C MET A 980 6.52 -8.18 32.21
N GLN A 981 7.21 -9.14 32.80
CA GLN A 981 8.29 -8.94 33.76
C GLN A 981 9.46 -9.86 33.41
N GLY A 982 10.69 -9.39 33.52
CA GLY A 982 11.87 -10.17 33.17
C GLY A 982 13.15 -9.64 33.82
N LEU A 983 14.24 -10.39 33.60
CA LEU A 983 15.58 -10.06 34.07
C LEU A 983 16.46 -9.65 32.88
N ILE A 984 17.23 -8.58 33.03
CA ILE A 984 18.18 -8.09 32.03
C ILE A 984 19.60 -8.44 32.49
N ASN A 985 20.34 -9.13 31.61
CA ASN A 985 21.71 -9.57 31.88
C ASN A 985 21.81 -10.32 33.22
N ARG A 986 22.56 -9.80 34.20
CA ARG A 986 22.80 -10.47 35.51
C ARG A 986 21.95 -9.93 36.66
N HIS A 987 21.72 -8.62 36.72
CA HIS A 987 21.11 -7.95 37.89
C HIS A 987 19.95 -7.02 37.52
N GLY A 988 19.78 -6.67 36.24
CA GLY A 988 18.75 -5.73 35.84
C GLY A 988 17.36 -6.36 35.86
N HIS A 989 16.34 -5.55 36.12
CA HIS A 989 14.94 -5.96 36.07
C HIS A 989 14.19 -5.10 35.05
N VAL A 990 13.21 -5.69 34.37
CA VAL A 990 12.29 -4.97 33.48
C VAL A 990 10.85 -5.34 33.78
N ASP A 991 10.02 -4.32 33.95
CA ASP A 991 8.57 -4.44 34.00
C ASP A 991 7.98 -3.63 32.82
N VAL A 992 7.14 -4.28 32.02
CA VAL A 992 6.42 -3.67 30.90
C VAL A 992 4.93 -3.77 31.20
N SER A 993 4.24 -2.65 31.22
CA SER A 993 2.78 -2.62 31.37
C SER A 993 2.18 -1.60 30.41
N GLY A 994 1.00 -1.89 29.88
CA GLY A 994 0.35 -0.92 29.00
C GLY A 994 -0.71 -1.53 28.11
N LYS A 995 -1.13 -0.71 27.15
CA LYS A 995 -2.12 -1.09 26.14
C LYS A 995 -1.71 -0.54 24.77
N VAL A 996 -1.95 -1.34 23.73
CA VAL A 996 -1.65 -1.01 22.33
C VAL A 996 -2.85 -1.32 21.43
N LYS A 997 -2.99 -0.62 20.30
CA LYS A 997 -3.95 -0.95 19.25
C LYS A 997 -3.20 -1.44 18.00
N PRO A 998 -2.84 -2.74 17.93
CA PRO A 998 -1.90 -3.24 16.93
C PRO A 998 -2.50 -3.31 15.51
N PHE A 999 -3.83 -3.34 15.39
CA PHE A 999 -4.53 -3.46 14.11
C PHE A 999 -5.26 -2.18 13.67
N ALA A 1000 -5.15 -1.09 14.45
CA ALA A 1000 -5.76 0.19 14.11
C ALA A 1000 -5.08 0.79 12.87
N LYS A 1001 -5.84 1.52 12.04
CA LYS A 1001 -5.28 2.26 10.89
C LYS A 1001 -4.20 3.26 11.31
N THR A 1002 -4.38 3.86 12.49
CA THR A 1002 -3.38 4.69 13.16
C THR A 1002 -3.00 3.99 14.46
N ALA A 1003 -1.72 3.67 14.61
CA ALA A 1003 -1.22 3.02 15.81
C ALA A 1003 -1.48 3.92 17.03
N ALA A 1004 -1.98 3.33 18.11
CA ALA A 1004 -2.16 3.98 19.40
C ALA A 1004 -1.51 3.12 20.48
N VAL A 1005 -0.78 3.76 21.38
CA VAL A 1005 0.04 3.13 22.42
C VAL A 1005 -0.10 3.94 23.69
N ASP A 1006 -0.20 3.28 24.83
CA ASP A 1006 -0.13 3.88 26.16
C ASP A 1006 0.60 2.86 27.03
N ALA A 1007 1.92 3.02 27.14
CA ALA A 1007 2.83 2.03 27.69
C ALA A 1007 3.77 2.65 28.72
N SER A 1008 4.02 1.88 29.78
CA SER A 1008 4.93 2.17 30.88
C SER A 1008 5.96 1.05 30.95
N LEU A 1009 7.24 1.39 30.79
CA LEU A 1009 8.36 0.46 30.90
C LEU A 1009 9.26 0.92 32.05
N HIS A 1010 9.52 0.03 32.99
CA HIS A 1010 10.31 0.32 34.18
C HIS A 1010 11.51 -0.62 34.18
N PHE A 1011 12.70 -0.05 33.97
CA PHE A 1011 13.97 -0.74 34.08
C PHE A 1011 14.59 -0.39 35.43
N ARG A 1012 15.06 -1.38 36.17
CA ARG A 1012 15.72 -1.18 37.47
C ARG A 1012 17.07 -1.87 37.50
N ASP A 1013 17.97 -1.31 38.29
CA ASP A 1013 19.28 -1.90 38.58
C ASP A 1013 20.12 -2.16 37.30
N ILE A 1014 20.04 -1.26 36.32
CA ILE A 1014 20.81 -1.35 35.08
C ILE A 1014 22.22 -0.84 35.32
N GLU A 1015 23.22 -1.70 35.11
CA GLU A 1015 24.64 -1.34 35.21
C GLU A 1015 25.02 -0.37 34.09
N MET A 1016 25.28 0.89 34.45
CA MET A 1016 25.61 1.96 33.49
C MET A 1016 26.84 1.66 32.59
N PRO A 1017 27.90 0.95 33.05
CA PRO A 1017 29.01 0.58 32.17
C PRO A 1017 28.61 -0.26 30.95
N THR A 1018 27.49 -0.98 31.00
CA THR A 1018 26.95 -1.74 29.85
C THR A 1018 26.44 -0.83 28.73
N LEU A 1019 26.12 0.44 29.05
CA LEU A 1019 25.65 1.46 28.11
C LEU A 1019 26.78 2.27 27.48
N ASN A 1020 28.05 1.92 27.76
CA ASN A 1020 29.22 2.58 27.17
C ASN A 1020 29.21 2.66 25.63
N PRO A 1021 28.70 1.67 24.87
CA PRO A 1021 28.52 1.83 23.42
C PRO A 1021 27.69 3.07 23.03
N TYR A 1022 26.60 3.35 23.76
CA TYR A 1022 25.79 4.56 23.57
C TYR A 1022 26.50 5.80 24.11
N ALA A 1023 27.13 5.72 25.29
CA ALA A 1023 27.83 6.86 25.90
C ALA A 1023 29.00 7.36 25.02
N ALA A 1024 29.71 6.44 24.35
CA ALA A 1024 30.80 6.77 23.43
C ALA A 1024 30.31 7.59 22.22
N GLN A 1025 29.19 7.20 21.63
CA GLN A 1025 28.65 7.83 20.44
C GLN A 1025 27.96 9.16 20.74
N PHE A 1026 27.19 9.24 21.83
CA PHE A 1026 26.32 10.38 22.10
C PHE A 1026 26.87 11.34 23.16
N ALA A 1027 27.50 10.85 24.23
CA ALA A 1027 28.01 11.68 25.31
C ALA A 1027 29.51 12.01 25.18
N GLY A 1028 30.29 11.15 24.51
CA GLY A 1028 31.74 11.33 24.36
C GLY A 1028 32.54 11.05 25.63
N TYR A 1029 31.96 10.39 26.63
CA TYR A 1029 32.63 9.96 27.86
C TYR A 1029 32.41 8.48 28.11
N ARG A 1030 33.41 7.82 28.69
CA ARG A 1030 33.24 6.48 29.27
C ARG A 1030 32.58 6.60 30.64
N ILE A 1031 31.69 5.68 30.96
CA ILE A 1031 31.12 5.50 32.29
C ILE A 1031 31.91 4.38 32.98
N ASP A 1032 32.56 4.72 34.10
CA ASP A 1032 33.37 3.79 34.88
C ASP A 1032 32.53 3.08 35.96
N GLN A 1033 31.54 3.77 36.55
CA GLN A 1033 30.62 3.23 37.56
C GLN A 1033 29.23 3.87 37.48
N GLY A 1034 28.23 3.18 38.05
CA GLY A 1034 26.87 3.69 38.27
C GLY A 1034 25.80 2.62 38.06
N MET A 1035 24.69 2.77 38.78
CA MET A 1035 23.47 1.98 38.61
C MET A 1035 22.32 2.89 38.19
N MET A 1036 21.45 2.42 37.29
CA MET A 1036 20.40 3.22 36.68
C MET A 1036 19.04 2.55 36.77
N ASP A 1037 18.05 3.33 37.19
CA ASP A 1037 16.64 3.04 36.98
C ASP A 1037 16.09 3.98 35.90
N LEU A 1038 15.28 3.43 35.00
CA LEU A 1038 14.70 4.16 33.88
C LEU A 1038 13.20 3.86 33.80
N GLU A 1039 12.40 4.88 34.03
CA GLU A 1039 10.94 4.83 33.87
C GLU A 1039 10.56 5.54 32.56
N LEU A 1040 9.97 4.81 31.63
CA LEU A 1040 9.54 5.29 30.33
C LEU A 1040 8.02 5.23 30.27
N ASN A 1041 7.35 6.39 30.20
CA ASN A 1041 5.91 6.44 29.97
C ASN A 1041 5.66 7.08 28.61
N TYR A 1042 5.14 6.29 27.67
CA TYR A 1042 4.93 6.72 26.30
C TYR A 1042 3.47 6.56 25.90
N ARG A 1043 2.92 7.65 25.38
CA ARG A 1043 1.60 7.69 24.77
C ARG A 1043 1.72 8.12 23.32
N LEU A 1044 1.13 7.35 22.43
CA LEU A 1044 0.94 7.68 21.04
C LEU A 1044 -0.55 8.02 20.81
N ASP A 1045 -0.82 9.30 20.60
CA ASP A 1045 -2.17 9.83 20.36
C ASP A 1045 -2.18 10.60 19.03
N HIS A 1046 -3.03 10.18 18.08
CA HIS A 1046 -3.13 10.79 16.74
C HIS A 1046 -1.76 11.02 16.05
N GLN A 1047 -0.86 10.02 16.10
CA GLN A 1047 0.50 10.08 15.53
C GLN A 1047 1.46 11.08 16.22
N HIS A 1048 1.06 11.68 17.34
CA HIS A 1048 1.95 12.41 18.23
C HIS A 1048 2.46 11.51 19.35
N LEU A 1049 3.78 11.37 19.41
CA LEU A 1049 4.48 10.72 20.49
C LEU A 1049 4.66 11.71 21.64
N ILE A 1050 4.09 11.38 22.78
CA ILE A 1050 4.29 12.06 24.06
C ILE A 1050 4.98 11.06 24.98
N GLY A 1051 6.23 11.33 25.33
CA GLY A 1051 7.03 10.51 26.22
C GLY A 1051 7.47 11.30 27.45
N SER A 1052 7.42 10.69 28.62
CA SER A 1052 8.14 11.16 29.80
C SER A 1052 9.13 10.08 30.20
N ASN A 1053 10.42 10.43 30.24
CA ASN A 1053 11.49 9.53 30.61
C ASN A 1053 12.08 10.01 31.93
N ARG A 1054 11.93 9.25 33.01
CA ARG A 1054 12.57 9.56 34.28
C ARG A 1054 13.75 8.64 34.47
N LEU A 1055 14.91 9.24 34.64
CA LEU A 1055 16.20 8.61 34.75
C LEU A 1055 16.73 8.85 36.16
N ARG A 1056 16.86 7.78 36.95
CA ARG A 1056 17.49 7.82 38.27
C ARG A 1056 18.82 7.10 38.20
N ILE A 1057 19.90 7.78 38.58
CA ILE A 1057 21.25 7.21 38.55
C ILE A 1057 21.89 7.34 39.92
N ASP A 1058 22.38 6.23 40.45
CA ASP A 1058 23.11 6.16 41.71
C ASP A 1058 24.60 6.01 41.44
N GLN A 1059 25.42 6.84 42.10
CA GLN A 1059 26.89 6.75 42.11
C GLN A 1059 27.53 6.79 40.70
N LEU A 1060 27.05 7.69 39.84
CA LEU A 1060 27.63 7.85 38.49
C LEU A 1060 29.09 8.32 38.56
N GLU A 1061 30.02 7.59 37.94
CA GLU A 1061 31.40 8.05 37.76
C GLU A 1061 31.76 8.07 36.27
N LEU A 1062 32.15 9.27 35.79
CA LEU A 1062 32.62 9.46 34.42
C LEU A 1062 34.14 9.26 34.34
N GLY A 1063 34.57 8.39 33.44
CA GLY A 1063 35.96 8.15 33.10
C GLY A 1063 36.56 9.21 32.17
N PRO A 1064 37.59 8.85 31.38
CA PRO A 1064 38.20 9.76 30.42
C PRO A 1064 37.23 10.09 29.27
N LYS A 1065 37.38 11.29 28.71
CA LYS A 1065 36.71 11.68 27.47
C LYS A 1065 37.21 10.76 26.35
N LEU A 1066 36.29 10.23 25.56
CA LEU A 1066 36.60 9.32 24.46
C LEU A 1066 36.92 10.12 23.19
N PRO A 1067 37.96 9.74 22.41
CA PRO A 1067 38.28 10.39 21.15
C PRO A 1067 37.26 9.99 20.07
N GLY A 1068 36.48 10.95 19.55
CA GLY A 1068 35.49 10.73 18.50
C GLY A 1068 34.57 11.94 18.25
N GLU A 1069 33.80 11.91 17.15
CA GLU A 1069 32.82 12.93 16.72
C GLU A 1069 31.56 12.99 17.63
N ALA A 1070 31.71 12.91 18.96
CA ALA A 1070 30.57 13.05 19.86
C ALA A 1070 29.99 14.47 19.76
N SER A 1071 28.67 14.57 19.50
CA SER A 1071 28.01 15.83 19.10
C SER A 1071 27.63 16.77 20.24
N ILE A 1072 27.79 16.35 21.50
CA ILE A 1072 27.36 17.15 22.66
C ILE A 1072 28.55 17.95 23.22
N ASP A 1073 28.66 19.22 22.81
CA ASP A 1073 29.62 20.19 23.36
C ASP A 1073 29.14 20.75 24.72
N LEU A 1074 28.90 19.87 25.68
CA LEU A 1074 28.49 20.23 27.04
C LEU A 1074 29.55 19.79 28.06
N PRO A 1075 29.81 20.58 29.11
CA PRO A 1075 30.65 20.19 30.23
C PRO A 1075 29.92 19.15 31.10
N LEU A 1076 29.81 17.91 30.61
CA LEU A 1076 29.03 16.84 31.26
C LEU A 1076 29.44 16.55 32.70
N ARG A 1077 30.73 16.69 33.04
CA ARG A 1077 31.19 16.58 34.43
C ARG A 1077 30.54 17.64 35.33
N LEU A 1078 30.46 18.88 34.85
CA LEU A 1078 29.80 19.98 35.54
C LEU A 1078 28.30 19.70 35.71
N ALA A 1079 27.64 19.21 34.66
CA ALA A 1079 26.23 18.83 34.75
C ALA A 1079 26.00 17.73 35.78
N VAL A 1080 26.84 16.69 35.80
CA VAL A 1080 26.77 15.61 36.81
C VAL A 1080 26.99 16.15 38.23
N ASP A 1081 27.92 17.09 38.43
CA ASP A 1081 28.20 17.68 39.75
C ASP A 1081 27.03 18.55 40.25
N VAL A 1082 26.30 19.23 39.35
CA VAL A 1082 25.10 20.00 39.69
C VAL A 1082 23.91 19.09 40.01
N LEU A 1083 23.71 18.06 39.19
CA LEU A 1083 22.57 17.15 39.27
C LEU A 1083 22.64 16.20 40.47
N ARG A 1084 23.86 15.93 40.96
CA ARG A 1084 24.09 15.01 42.08
C ARG A 1084 23.67 15.65 43.39
N ASN A 1085 22.83 14.95 44.14
CA ASN A 1085 22.47 15.33 45.52
C ASN A 1085 23.55 14.87 46.54
N SER A 1086 23.33 15.18 47.82
CA SER A 1086 24.26 14.83 48.91
C SER A 1086 24.54 13.31 49.08
N GLU A 1087 23.69 12.45 48.53
CA GLU A 1087 23.81 10.99 48.60
C GLU A 1087 24.44 10.37 47.35
N GLY A 1088 24.84 11.20 46.37
CA GLY A 1088 25.42 10.71 45.13
C GLY A 1088 24.39 10.30 44.07
N ARG A 1089 23.12 10.70 44.22
CA ARG A 1089 22.01 10.33 43.32
C ARG A 1089 21.64 11.46 42.36
N ILE A 1090 21.27 11.10 41.13
CA ILE A 1090 20.79 11.98 40.07
C ILE A 1090 19.37 11.55 39.71
N ASP A 1091 18.42 12.47 39.65
CA ASP A 1091 17.05 12.22 39.19
C ASP A 1091 16.72 13.24 38.10
N LEU A 1092 16.53 12.75 36.88
CA LEU A 1092 16.38 13.57 35.68
C LEU A 1092 15.10 13.16 34.94
N SER A 1093 14.21 14.13 34.73
CA SER A 1093 13.02 13.93 33.88
C SER A 1093 13.24 14.58 32.51
N VAL A 1094 13.22 13.76 31.46
CA VAL A 1094 13.43 14.18 30.08
C VAL A 1094 12.12 13.99 29.30
N PRO A 1095 11.39 15.08 29.01
CA PRO A 1095 10.19 15.00 28.19
C PRO A 1095 10.57 14.84 26.72
N VAL A 1096 9.88 13.93 26.02
CA VAL A 1096 10.09 13.66 24.59
C VAL A 1096 8.78 13.91 23.85
N TYR A 1097 8.84 14.77 22.84
CA TYR A 1097 7.71 15.07 21.97
C TYR A 1097 8.12 14.86 20.52
N GLY A 1098 7.30 14.16 19.74
CA GLY A 1098 7.57 13.92 18.32
C GLY A 1098 6.30 13.68 17.52
N ASN A 1099 6.35 13.95 16.21
CA ASN A 1099 5.25 13.68 15.28
C ASN A 1099 5.67 12.55 14.33
N LEU A 1100 5.05 11.37 14.44
CA LEU A 1100 5.36 10.19 13.62
C LEU A 1100 4.99 10.34 12.13
N ASN A 1101 4.34 11.44 11.73
CA ASN A 1101 4.07 11.75 10.32
C ASN A 1101 5.23 12.44 9.61
N ASP A 1102 6.26 12.87 10.33
CA ASP A 1102 7.43 13.48 9.73
C ASP A 1102 8.30 12.36 9.10
N PRO A 1103 8.46 12.32 7.76
CA PRO A 1103 9.23 11.29 7.08
C PRO A 1103 10.73 11.34 7.39
N ASN A 1104 11.22 12.47 7.95
CA ASN A 1104 12.59 12.66 8.40
C ASN A 1104 12.76 12.42 9.90
N LEU A 1105 11.70 12.00 10.61
CA LEU A 1105 11.75 11.77 12.04
C LEU A 1105 12.62 10.56 12.39
N ASP A 1106 13.87 10.82 12.77
CA ASP A 1106 14.69 9.85 13.49
C ASP A 1106 14.39 9.94 14.99
N ILE A 1107 13.73 8.91 15.54
CA ILE A 1107 13.42 8.79 16.98
C ILE A 1107 14.67 9.01 17.83
N ARG A 1108 15.85 8.58 17.35
CA ARG A 1108 17.12 8.77 18.07
C ARG A 1108 17.45 10.25 18.23
N SER A 1109 17.33 11.03 17.16
CA SER A 1109 17.61 12.47 17.18
C SER A 1109 16.67 13.23 18.14
N VAL A 1110 15.40 12.81 18.25
CA VAL A 1110 14.42 13.43 19.14
C VAL A 1110 14.80 13.19 20.60
N VAL A 1111 15.16 11.95 20.96
CA VAL A 1111 15.57 11.60 22.33
C VAL A 1111 16.89 12.30 22.70
N VAL A 1112 17.87 12.32 21.79
CA VAL A 1112 19.17 13.00 22.03
C VAL A 1112 18.98 14.50 22.22
N LYS A 1113 18.19 15.17 21.37
CA LYS A 1113 17.90 16.61 21.50
C LYS A 1113 17.15 16.94 22.79
N ALA A 1114 16.21 16.08 23.20
CA ALA A 1114 15.50 16.25 24.46
C ALA A 1114 16.48 16.18 25.65
N LEU A 1115 17.37 15.19 25.67
CA LEU A 1115 18.38 15.05 26.72
C LEU A 1115 19.38 16.23 26.71
N GLU A 1116 19.86 16.64 25.53
CA GLU A 1116 20.73 17.81 25.36
C GLU A 1116 20.07 19.08 25.90
N GLY A 1117 18.79 19.31 25.53
CA GLY A 1117 18.01 20.45 26.00
C GLY A 1117 17.85 20.44 27.53
N THR A 1118 17.55 19.29 28.13
CA THR A 1118 17.46 19.16 29.60
C THR A 1118 18.82 19.43 30.26
N LEU A 1119 19.91 18.86 29.76
CA LEU A 1119 21.25 19.08 30.31
C LEU A 1119 21.72 20.53 30.14
N ARG A 1120 21.40 21.17 29.02
CA ARG A 1120 21.71 22.58 28.79
C ARG A 1120 20.88 23.49 29.70
N HIS A 1121 19.61 23.17 29.96
CA HIS A 1121 18.80 23.91 30.92
C HIS A 1121 19.37 23.87 32.35
N VAL A 1122 19.90 22.71 32.78
CA VAL A 1122 20.60 22.56 34.07
C VAL A 1122 21.83 23.47 34.17
N LEU A 1123 22.57 23.64 33.07
CA LEU A 1123 23.79 24.44 33.02
C LEU A 1123 23.51 25.94 32.91
N ASP A 1124 22.53 26.32 32.08
CA ASP A 1124 22.17 27.72 31.83
C ASP A 1124 21.40 28.33 33.01
N SER A 1125 20.58 27.52 33.70
CA SER A 1125 19.73 27.95 34.81
C SER A 1125 19.71 26.93 35.97
N PRO A 1126 20.82 26.72 36.69
CA PRO A 1126 20.90 25.70 37.75
C PRO A 1126 19.84 25.86 38.85
N LEU A 1127 19.53 27.10 39.23
CA LEU A 1127 18.56 27.41 40.28
C LEU A 1127 17.11 27.09 39.88
N GLU A 1128 16.73 27.33 38.61
CA GLU A 1128 15.38 27.02 38.11
C GLU A 1128 15.17 25.51 38.07
N PHE A 1129 16.14 24.79 37.50
CA PHE A 1129 16.09 23.35 37.40
C PHE A 1129 15.97 22.67 38.77
N VAL A 1130 16.77 23.11 39.75
CA VAL A 1130 16.68 22.56 41.10
C VAL A 1130 15.34 22.93 41.76
N ALA A 1131 14.77 24.12 41.53
CA ALA A 1131 13.43 24.44 42.06
C ALA A 1131 12.32 23.54 41.46
N GLU A 1132 12.42 23.21 40.17
CA GLU A 1132 11.46 22.35 39.46
C GLU A 1132 11.47 20.90 39.96
N LEU A 1133 12.65 20.35 40.28
CA LEU A 1133 12.79 18.99 40.81
C LEU A 1133 12.04 18.76 42.14
N TRP A 1134 11.77 19.83 42.89
CA TRP A 1134 11.10 19.76 44.20
C TRP A 1134 9.64 20.26 44.17
N GLY A 1135 9.09 20.51 42.98
CA GLY A 1135 7.66 20.82 42.79
C GLY A 1135 7.24 22.25 43.14
N GLU A 1136 8.18 23.20 43.24
CA GLU A 1136 7.87 24.62 43.42
C GLU A 1136 7.87 25.37 42.07
N HIS A 1137 6.96 26.34 41.89
CA HIS A 1137 6.81 27.06 40.62
C HIS A 1137 8.00 28.04 40.40
N SER A 1138 8.74 27.84 39.31
CA SER A 1138 10.08 28.40 39.02
C SER A 1138 10.16 29.91 38.74
N ASP A 1139 9.06 30.66 38.75
CA ASP A 1139 9.09 32.11 38.54
C ASP A 1139 9.50 32.94 39.79
N THR A 1140 9.73 32.31 40.95
CA THR A 1140 9.73 33.02 42.23
C THR A 1140 11.08 33.19 42.95
N ILE A 1141 12.16 32.48 42.58
CA ILE A 1141 13.41 32.45 43.39
C ILE A 1141 14.56 33.30 42.80
N LYS A 1142 14.42 33.87 41.60
CA LYS A 1142 15.48 34.67 40.95
C LYS A 1142 15.79 36.01 41.62
N HIS A 1143 14.88 36.50 42.45
CA HIS A 1143 14.99 37.82 43.07
C HIS A 1143 14.17 37.88 44.36
N VAL A 1144 14.62 38.75 45.25
CA VAL A 1144 13.90 39.15 46.45
C VAL A 1144 13.39 40.56 46.25
N ASP A 1145 12.07 40.74 46.34
CA ASP A 1145 11.42 42.04 46.13
C ASP A 1145 11.40 42.89 47.41
N PHE A 1146 11.83 44.14 47.30
CA PHE A 1146 11.72 45.13 48.38
C PHE A 1146 10.77 46.26 48.00
N MET A 1147 10.03 46.78 48.97
CA MET A 1147 9.30 48.03 48.77
C MET A 1147 10.28 49.20 48.60
N ALA A 1148 9.94 50.15 47.73
CA ALA A 1148 10.72 51.38 47.56
C ALA A 1148 10.98 52.07 48.92
N GLY A 1149 12.24 52.43 49.18
CA GLY A 1149 12.72 53.04 50.42
C GLY A 1149 12.90 52.08 51.62
N SER A 1150 12.61 50.78 51.47
CA SER A 1150 12.69 49.78 52.55
C SER A 1150 13.74 48.70 52.30
N ASN A 1151 14.32 48.17 53.37
CA ASN A 1151 15.17 46.97 53.40
C ASN A 1151 14.51 45.80 54.16
N LEU A 1152 13.23 45.92 54.51
CA LEU A 1152 12.48 44.87 55.18
C LEU A 1152 12.02 43.82 54.17
N ILE A 1153 12.30 42.56 54.46
CA ILE A 1153 11.84 41.40 53.69
C ILE A 1153 10.41 41.09 54.13
N SER A 1154 9.47 41.05 53.19
CA SER A 1154 8.07 40.73 53.49
C SER A 1154 7.87 39.22 53.77
N ASP A 1155 6.76 38.85 54.41
CA ASP A 1155 6.44 37.44 54.72
C ASP A 1155 6.42 36.55 53.45
N GLN A 1156 5.94 37.10 52.33
CA GLN A 1156 5.93 36.41 51.03
C GLN A 1156 7.36 36.14 50.52
N GLU A 1157 8.28 37.07 50.75
CA GLU A 1157 9.67 36.94 50.32
C GLU A 1157 10.51 36.07 51.28
N GLN A 1158 10.13 36.00 52.55
CA GLN A 1158 10.71 35.05 53.51
C GLN A 1158 10.41 33.58 53.14
N ALA A 1159 9.21 33.30 52.62
CA ALA A 1159 8.86 31.98 52.12
C ALA A 1159 9.79 31.55 50.96
N LYS A 1160 10.06 32.45 50.01
CA LYS A 1160 11.01 32.23 48.89
C LYS A 1160 12.44 31.95 49.39
N LEU A 1161 12.91 32.72 50.37
CA LEU A 1161 14.24 32.50 50.94
C LEU A 1161 14.35 31.16 51.69
N SER A 1162 13.27 30.68 52.30
CA SER A 1162 13.24 29.38 52.97
C SER A 1162 13.39 28.22 51.98
N ALA A 1163 12.77 28.32 50.80
CA ALA A 1163 12.96 27.36 49.71
C ALA A 1163 14.42 27.36 49.20
N LEU A 1164 15.00 28.54 49.01
CA LEU A 1164 16.42 28.67 48.61
C LEU A 1164 17.39 28.08 49.64
N VAL A 1165 17.12 28.23 50.94
CA VAL A 1165 17.92 27.61 52.00
C VAL A 1165 17.93 26.08 51.84
N HIS A 1166 16.76 25.48 51.57
CA HIS A 1166 16.66 24.03 51.38
C HIS A 1166 17.55 23.55 50.23
N VAL A 1167 17.52 24.26 49.10
CA VAL A 1167 18.37 24.00 47.93
C VAL A 1167 19.87 24.10 48.28
N LEU A 1168 20.28 25.20 48.92
CA LEU A 1168 21.70 25.43 49.24
C LEU A 1168 22.26 24.48 50.32
N GLN A 1169 21.41 23.95 51.20
CA GLN A 1169 21.81 22.94 52.19
C GLN A 1169 22.08 21.58 51.55
N GLN A 1170 21.27 21.17 50.57
CA GLN A 1170 21.44 19.88 49.90
C GLN A 1170 22.58 19.87 48.87
N HIS A 1171 22.85 21.02 48.24
CA HIS A 1171 23.90 21.15 47.22
C HIS A 1171 25.07 22.00 47.74
N VAL A 1172 25.96 21.39 48.52
CA VAL A 1172 27.06 22.07 49.22
C VAL A 1172 28.11 22.72 48.30
N HIS A 1173 28.15 22.33 47.03
CA HIS A 1173 29.09 22.85 46.03
C HIS A 1173 28.62 24.15 45.35
N LEU A 1174 27.40 24.61 45.64
CA LEU A 1174 26.84 25.84 45.08
C LEU A 1174 27.26 27.08 45.90
N LEU A 1175 27.65 28.14 45.19
CA LEU A 1175 27.93 29.48 45.69
C LEU A 1175 26.79 30.42 45.26
N LEU A 1176 26.25 31.21 46.19
CA LEU A 1176 25.21 32.21 45.93
C LEU A 1176 25.84 33.59 45.78
N PHE A 1177 25.47 34.31 44.73
CA PHE A 1177 25.79 35.71 44.47
C PHE A 1177 24.52 36.55 44.58
N ILE A 1178 24.59 37.62 45.36
CA ILE A 1178 23.49 38.56 45.58
C ILE A 1178 23.83 39.87 44.89
N HIS A 1179 23.08 40.20 43.84
CA HIS A 1179 23.24 41.45 43.10
C HIS A 1179 22.33 42.53 43.71
N ALA A 1180 22.95 43.41 44.49
CA ALA A 1180 22.28 44.48 45.23
C ALA A 1180 21.60 45.50 44.28
N GLY A 1181 20.27 45.67 44.38
CA GLY A 1181 19.47 46.53 43.50
C GLY A 1181 18.84 47.76 44.19
N PHE A 1182 18.92 48.92 43.54
CA PHE A 1182 18.14 50.13 43.90
C PHE A 1182 17.46 50.76 42.69
N ASN A 1183 16.35 51.49 42.89
CA ASN A 1183 15.75 52.29 41.82
C ASN A 1183 16.01 53.77 42.04
N SER A 1184 16.70 54.40 41.10
CA SER A 1184 17.11 55.82 41.19
C SER A 1184 15.97 56.82 41.32
N VAL A 1185 14.74 56.45 40.93
CA VAL A 1185 13.57 57.34 40.95
C VAL A 1185 12.66 57.04 42.14
N LEU A 1186 12.23 55.78 42.29
CA LEU A 1186 11.25 55.41 43.31
C LEU A 1186 11.83 55.37 44.72
N ASP A 1187 13.05 54.81 44.91
CA ASP A 1187 13.70 54.85 46.22
C ASP A 1187 13.98 56.29 46.64
N ALA A 1188 14.47 57.11 45.70
CA ALA A 1188 14.74 58.52 45.96
C ALA A 1188 13.47 59.30 46.34
N GLN A 1189 12.33 59.03 45.70
CA GLN A 1189 11.06 59.68 46.04
C GLN A 1189 10.60 59.35 47.46
N VAL A 1190 10.64 58.07 47.86
CA VAL A 1190 10.19 57.65 49.20
C VAL A 1190 11.12 58.20 50.29
N LEU A 1191 12.43 58.11 50.07
CA LEU A 1191 13.43 58.61 51.02
C LEU A 1191 13.38 60.14 51.16
N ASN A 1192 13.10 60.89 50.09
CA ASN A 1192 12.91 62.34 50.14
C ASN A 1192 11.60 62.74 50.87
N THR A 1193 10.55 61.93 50.77
CA THR A 1193 9.26 62.24 51.41
C THR A 1193 9.34 62.08 52.94
N GLY A 1194 10.09 61.07 53.43
CA GLY A 1194 10.34 60.87 54.86
C GLY A 1194 11.23 61.94 55.51
N ALA A 1195 12.10 62.60 54.73
CA ALA A 1195 13.03 63.62 55.22
C ALA A 1195 12.39 65.03 55.41
N THR A 1196 11.13 65.24 55.03
CA THR A 1196 10.46 66.57 55.15
C THR A 1196 10.04 66.96 56.58
N ALA A 1197 10.29 66.11 57.59
CA ALA A 1197 10.01 66.41 59.00
C ALA A 1197 11.15 67.17 59.73
N SER A 1198 12.29 67.44 59.07
CA SER A 1198 13.42 68.12 59.69
C SER A 1198 14.06 69.04 58.66
N GLY A 1199 13.98 70.35 58.88
CA GLY A 1199 14.35 71.37 57.90
C GLY A 1199 15.75 71.21 57.31
N SER A 1200 15.81 71.48 56.00
CA SER A 1200 16.98 71.67 55.11
C SER A 1200 17.97 70.52 54.99
N LEU A 1201 18.09 69.92 53.79
CA LEU A 1201 19.30 69.25 53.25
C LEU A 1201 19.15 69.08 51.71
N PRO A 1202 20.27 68.96 50.95
CA PRO A 1202 20.31 68.86 49.49
C PRO A 1202 19.88 67.47 48.99
N ALA A 1203 19.67 67.35 47.67
CA ALA A 1203 19.34 66.10 46.99
C ALA A 1203 20.14 64.90 47.55
N LEU A 1204 19.44 63.85 48.00
CA LEU A 1204 20.06 62.60 48.44
C LEU A 1204 21.17 62.17 47.47
N SER A 1205 22.38 61.97 47.99
CA SER A 1205 23.52 61.57 47.18
C SER A 1205 23.30 60.15 46.62
N HIS A 1206 23.89 59.89 45.46
CA HIS A 1206 23.90 58.55 44.84
C HIS A 1206 24.39 57.46 45.81
N ASP A 1207 25.23 57.82 46.79
CA ASP A 1207 25.75 56.92 47.82
C ASP A 1207 24.68 56.41 48.79
N ALA A 1208 23.65 57.21 49.11
CA ALA A 1208 22.56 56.79 49.99
C ALA A 1208 21.71 55.69 49.37
N LEU A 1209 21.52 55.73 48.04
CA LEU A 1209 20.81 54.70 47.29
C LEU A 1209 21.63 53.41 47.17
N ARG A 1210 22.95 53.52 46.96
CA ARG A 1210 23.86 52.37 46.96
C ARG A 1210 23.91 51.69 48.34
N LEU A 1211 23.92 52.47 49.43
CA LEU A 1211 23.83 51.94 50.80
C LEU A 1211 22.51 51.21 51.05
N LEU A 1212 21.37 51.71 50.56
CA LEU A 1212 20.09 51.01 50.68
C LEU A 1212 20.12 49.65 49.96
N ALA A 1213 20.68 49.58 48.75
CA ALA A 1213 20.86 48.33 48.02
C ALA A 1213 21.77 47.34 48.77
N LEU A 1214 22.88 47.80 49.36
CA LEU A 1214 23.75 46.96 50.20
C LEU A 1214 22.99 46.43 51.42
N HIS A 1215 22.23 47.29 52.12
CA HIS A 1215 21.43 46.86 53.25
C HIS A 1215 20.36 45.81 52.90
N ARG A 1216 19.79 45.87 51.69
CA ARG A 1216 18.89 44.83 51.16
C ARG A 1216 19.61 43.51 50.96
N ALA A 1217 20.78 43.53 50.32
CA ALA A 1217 21.60 42.34 50.12
C ALA A 1217 22.08 41.74 51.45
N GLU A 1218 22.48 42.57 52.42
CA GLU A 1218 22.90 42.15 53.77
C GLU A 1218 21.73 41.51 54.54
N ALA A 1219 20.50 42.02 54.38
CA ALA A 1219 19.32 41.46 55.00
C ALA A 1219 19.04 40.04 54.49
N ILE A 1220 19.21 39.80 53.18
CA ILE A 1220 19.12 38.47 52.57
C ILE A 1220 20.24 37.56 53.10
N LYS A 1221 21.49 38.03 53.07
CA LYS A 1221 22.65 37.27 53.56
C LYS A 1221 22.49 36.87 55.03
N SER A 1222 22.03 37.78 55.89
CA SER A 1222 21.81 37.49 57.31
C SER A 1222 20.72 36.43 57.53
N GLN A 1223 19.62 36.46 56.75
CA GLN A 1223 18.59 35.43 56.78
C GLN A 1223 19.15 34.05 56.41
N LEU A 1224 19.91 33.96 55.32
CA LEU A 1224 20.51 32.70 54.87
C LEU A 1224 21.53 32.13 55.88
N MET A 1225 22.35 33.00 56.49
CA MET A 1225 23.30 32.59 57.53
C MET A 1225 22.61 32.10 58.80
N LYS A 1226 21.51 32.75 59.23
CA LYS A 1226 20.69 32.27 60.36
C LYS A 1226 20.11 30.88 60.10
N ALA A 1227 19.90 30.53 58.84
CA ALA A 1227 19.41 29.23 58.43
C ALA A 1227 20.52 28.19 58.17
N GLY A 1228 21.77 28.49 58.54
CA GLY A 1228 22.88 27.53 58.52
C GLY A 1228 23.70 27.47 57.23
N ILE A 1229 23.49 28.38 56.26
CA ILE A 1229 24.35 28.49 55.08
C ILE A 1229 25.67 29.17 55.46
N ALA A 1230 26.80 28.56 55.10
CA ALA A 1230 28.12 29.08 55.46
C ALA A 1230 28.45 30.40 54.74
N ASP A 1231 29.01 31.37 55.47
CA ASP A 1231 29.32 32.72 54.96
C ASP A 1231 30.17 32.72 53.68
N HIS A 1232 31.16 31.83 53.59
CA HIS A 1232 32.04 31.68 52.42
C HIS A 1232 31.34 31.20 51.14
N ARG A 1233 30.04 30.88 51.23
CA ARG A 1233 29.20 30.48 50.09
C ARG A 1233 28.27 31.60 49.61
N ILE A 1234 28.28 32.78 50.26
CA ILE A 1234 27.38 33.89 49.93
C ILE A 1234 28.20 35.15 49.65
N PHE A 1235 28.14 35.60 48.40
CA PHE A 1235 28.83 36.78 47.89
C PHE A 1235 27.82 37.89 47.59
N ILE A 1236 28.20 39.15 47.87
CA ILE A 1236 27.41 40.34 47.54
C ILE A 1236 28.22 41.16 46.56
N ASP A 1237 27.60 41.52 45.44
CA ASP A 1237 28.24 42.32 44.38
C ASP A 1237 28.01 43.82 44.57
N GLU A 1238 28.66 44.64 43.73
CA GLU A 1238 28.46 46.08 43.73
C GLU A 1238 27.00 46.48 43.44
N PRO A 1239 26.45 47.49 44.15
CA PRO A 1239 25.10 47.97 43.93
C PRO A 1239 24.85 48.50 42.53
N GLN A 1240 23.75 48.06 41.91
CA GLN A 1240 23.34 48.49 40.58
C GLN A 1240 21.95 49.12 40.57
N SER A 1241 21.74 50.05 39.64
CA SER A 1241 20.43 50.65 39.40
C SER A 1241 19.56 49.67 38.60
N VAL A 1242 18.40 49.31 39.15
CA VAL A 1242 17.45 48.36 38.55
C VAL A 1242 16.09 49.02 38.30
N ASN A 1243 15.37 48.50 37.31
CA ASN A 1243 13.99 48.93 37.07
C ASN A 1243 13.06 48.33 38.12
N ALA A 1244 12.04 49.11 38.51
CA ALA A 1244 11.03 48.64 39.43
C ALA A 1244 10.04 47.69 38.75
N ILE A 1245 9.61 46.69 39.51
CA ILE A 1245 8.51 45.78 39.16
C ILE A 1245 7.19 46.46 39.57
N SER A 1246 6.06 45.98 39.02
CA SER A 1246 4.72 46.53 39.26
C SER A 1246 4.48 46.87 40.75
N GLY A 1247 3.91 48.04 41.04
CA GLY A 1247 3.54 48.41 42.41
C GLY A 1247 4.68 48.94 43.30
N ALA A 1248 5.74 49.52 42.73
CA ALA A 1248 6.89 50.10 43.45
C ALA A 1248 7.76 49.07 44.22
N ARG A 1249 7.84 47.85 43.70
CA ARG A 1249 8.76 46.81 44.17
C ARG A 1249 10.08 46.88 43.44
N ILE A 1250 11.18 46.67 44.15
CA ILE A 1250 12.53 46.80 43.64
C ILE A 1250 13.26 45.47 43.85
N PRO A 1251 13.66 44.80 42.77
CA PRO A 1251 14.26 43.48 42.86
C PRO A 1251 15.72 43.56 43.32
N THR A 1252 16.12 42.63 44.18
CA THR A 1252 17.53 42.25 44.41
C THR A 1252 17.73 40.86 43.83
N THR A 1253 18.56 40.73 42.80
CA THR A 1253 18.70 39.48 42.03
C THR A 1253 19.62 38.49 42.72
N LEU A 1254 19.30 37.21 42.62
CA LEU A 1254 20.06 36.09 43.15
C LEU A 1254 20.60 35.25 41.98
N ASP A 1255 21.89 34.92 42.03
CA ASP A 1255 22.58 34.08 41.05
C ASP A 1255 23.35 32.96 41.76
N ILE A 1256 23.50 31.79 41.14
CA ILE A 1256 24.23 30.65 41.72
C ILE A 1256 25.34 30.22 40.76
N LYS A 1257 26.54 30.02 41.29
CA LYS A 1257 27.69 29.47 40.56
C LYS A 1257 28.25 28.25 41.28
N LEU A 1258 28.94 27.38 40.55
CA LEU A 1258 29.70 26.29 41.17
C LEU A 1258 31.02 26.77 41.73
N ARG A 1259 31.45 26.12 42.81
CA ARG A 1259 32.68 26.41 43.54
C ARG A 1259 33.95 26.05 42.77
#